data_AF-A0A2H0WGY1-F1
#
_entry.id   AF-A0A2H0WGY1-F1
#
_cell.length_a   1.000
_cell.length_b   1.000
_cell.length_c   1.000
_cell.angle_alpha   90.00
_cell.angle_beta   90.00
_cell.angle_gamma   90.00
#
_symmetry.space_group_name_H-M   'P 1'
#
loop_
_entity.id
_entity.type
_entity.pdbx_description
1 polymer ?
#
loop_
_entity_poly.entity_id
_entity_poly.type
_entity_poly.pdbx_seq_one_letter_code
_entity_poly.pdbx_strand_id
1 'polypeptide(L)'
;MKDEKFAKLFSLFVTVTLLGLCLFSFLQLGKINTAYSFEDFFPRNHPLLEQSRQIRRTFELDERSSFLVVLERKGDLTWLTPPAMKELKEATELANQQIGVNHSLSLATLEGALDEDSSLVIGPLYDRLDPKKWTEFTASNPLIRSQLISEDYRSALLLVTPDDLDPGAQLELSKTLSREISAALPNVTVETGGGPAIQGRFSERLFAELKLFVSLSFIAFGLVFLVFFRGLSAFLLTLLSLFISNITVLGGLAFFRIPFSVLLSTLPIIISISLISVMIHSLHRWAEILKEADHPFDFMEKWRLTQKALREMLLPNFLGSTTTAIGFATLCFTDIPLIRQYGWVVATSVMVVWGLTQLLLMAFMCFTKPTLRGWTEKKSYWTLTILKNSRAFFLGLLVLAVGMALAGRDITFSGRLFDDLPKNELVRQATDSIDNNLGGVITYDVVLTSPQDNFWKNPDNLKLLDQSNQEIRKIPSIGSSISVPDFLPQPRPKTLQGVAEFLFMYSLAQNNPLKNYITENGRSLRISIRFHDFPSDEINSTRETIQSLMKKTFPELLFQDSGHGVISHTLNREVSKGLITGFWHSLVLIGLLLMLIFRSLRWALVSCLPNLIPPAILLGLMAIVQTPIKPGIALIFSIALGLAFNNTVYLLSRLKRLIEEKKISSLPLRRTLLQEGNPCLFETLIMFCGFVIFLSSDFRANQMFGIYMVLSIVAGALGDLVFLPAMLQLYPGLLNKPLRKVFMPLALIFIFVSLLFSPIAHAEKAASNLLKQVQKQVDAKDDQALVKMNIIEANGEIKTRTMKLQTLRGKKSYALVRIESPADIRGTALLSEIQGDEENQWLYLPSTKQVRRVVNAKKGGGVLGSELTINDLNSTAIRAAEVKILKKDAKGTVLEVNPKAGTSIYSRVLILISAKDLLPTKTEYFQKNKVVKTVDFLNYTKINNVWRSQLIQVRNLLNKRGTDLELSDLKVNSGLTEEAFTVNTLKTD
;
A
#
# COMPACT_ATOMS: atom_id res chain seq x y z
N MET A 1 -44.34 -43.79 4.94
CA MET A 1 -43.82 -44.42 3.70
C MET A 1 -43.43 -43.45 2.58
N LYS A 2 -44.30 -42.96 1.66
CA LYS A 2 -43.83 -42.16 0.50
C LYS A 2 -43.11 -40.86 0.93
N ASP A 3 -43.79 -40.02 1.69
CA ASP A 3 -43.26 -38.73 2.16
C ASP A 3 -42.09 -38.89 3.14
N GLU A 4 -42.07 -40.01 3.85
CA GLU A 4 -41.04 -40.41 4.79
C GLU A 4 -39.74 -40.84 4.08
N LYS A 5 -39.86 -41.61 2.99
CA LYS A 5 -38.73 -41.89 2.09
C LYS A 5 -38.21 -40.58 1.49
N PHE A 6 -39.10 -39.68 1.06
CA PHE A 6 -38.71 -38.36 0.56
C PHE A 6 -37.96 -37.52 1.60
N ALA A 7 -38.46 -37.41 2.83
CA ALA A 7 -37.80 -36.66 3.91
C ALA A 7 -36.41 -37.23 4.26
N LYS A 8 -36.28 -38.57 4.31
CA LYS A 8 -35.00 -39.26 4.56
C LYS A 8 -34.02 -39.09 3.38
N LEU A 9 -34.50 -39.21 2.13
CA LEU A 9 -33.69 -38.98 0.92
C LEU A 9 -33.23 -37.52 0.79
N PHE A 10 -34.10 -36.55 1.07
CA PHE A 10 -33.75 -35.13 1.07
C PHE A 10 -32.68 -34.82 2.12
N SER A 11 -32.85 -35.32 3.34
CA SER A 11 -31.87 -35.13 4.42
C SER A 11 -30.52 -35.77 4.07
N LEU A 12 -30.52 -36.97 3.48
CA LEU A 12 -29.31 -37.65 2.99
C LEU A 12 -28.64 -36.86 1.85
N PHE A 13 -29.40 -36.38 0.87
CA PHE A 13 -28.88 -35.55 -0.23
C PHE A 13 -28.20 -34.28 0.30
N VAL A 14 -28.89 -33.52 1.15
CA VAL A 14 -28.32 -32.31 1.79
C VAL A 14 -27.07 -32.66 2.60
N THR A 15 -27.04 -33.79 3.31
CA THR A 15 -25.85 -34.26 4.05
C THR A 15 -24.67 -34.49 3.10
N VAL A 16 -24.87 -35.21 1.99
CA VAL A 16 -23.81 -35.51 1.01
C VAL A 16 -23.33 -34.22 0.32
N THR A 17 -24.23 -33.32 -0.06
CA THR A 17 -23.85 -32.02 -0.66
C THR A 17 -23.05 -31.16 0.31
N LEU A 18 -23.46 -31.07 1.57
CA LEU A 18 -22.75 -30.27 2.59
C LEU A 18 -21.39 -30.88 2.98
N LEU A 19 -21.28 -32.21 3.06
CA LEU A 19 -19.99 -32.88 3.27
C LEU A 19 -19.05 -32.68 2.08
N GLY A 20 -19.55 -32.80 0.85
CA GLY A 20 -18.77 -32.53 -0.37
C GLY A 20 -18.29 -31.08 -0.45
N LEU A 21 -19.16 -30.11 -0.13
CA LEU A 21 -18.81 -28.70 -0.05
C LEU A 21 -17.78 -28.41 1.05
N CYS A 22 -17.98 -28.97 2.25
CA CYS A 22 -17.06 -28.80 3.38
C CYS A 22 -15.68 -29.40 3.08
N LEU A 23 -15.62 -30.59 2.47
CA LEU A 23 -14.37 -31.23 2.04
C LEU A 23 -13.66 -30.42 0.95
N PHE A 24 -14.41 -29.98 -0.08
CA PHE A 24 -13.87 -29.12 -1.13
C PHE A 24 -13.27 -27.84 -0.55
N SER A 25 -14.02 -27.12 0.28
CA SER A 25 -13.56 -25.89 0.92
C SER A 25 -12.36 -26.11 1.84
N PHE A 26 -12.34 -27.19 2.62
CA PHE A 26 -11.20 -27.58 3.46
C PHE A 26 -9.92 -27.77 2.64
N LEU A 27 -10.01 -28.45 1.49
CA LEU A 27 -8.89 -28.67 0.56
C LEU A 27 -8.39 -27.38 -0.11
N GLN A 28 -9.13 -26.26 -0.05
CA GLN A 28 -8.62 -24.96 -0.51
C GLN A 28 -7.91 -24.15 0.59
N LEU A 29 -8.09 -24.45 1.88
CA LEU A 29 -7.59 -23.60 2.99
C LEU A 29 -6.08 -23.35 2.95
N GLY A 30 -5.28 -24.30 2.44
CA GLY A 30 -3.83 -24.14 2.21
C GLY A 30 -3.45 -23.13 1.12
N LYS A 31 -4.42 -22.47 0.48
CA LYS A 31 -4.27 -21.45 -0.58
C LYS A 31 -4.81 -20.08 -0.15
N ILE A 32 -5.07 -19.89 1.15
CA ILE A 32 -5.32 -18.55 1.69
C ILE A 32 -4.01 -17.78 1.59
N ASN A 33 -3.97 -16.75 0.74
CA ASN A 33 -2.87 -15.80 0.70
C ASN A 33 -3.24 -14.58 1.54
N THR A 34 -2.36 -14.16 2.43
CA THR A 34 -2.42 -12.88 3.13
C THR A 34 -1.99 -11.73 2.22
N ALA A 35 -2.55 -10.55 2.43
CA ALA A 35 -1.99 -9.30 1.89
C ALA A 35 -2.12 -8.17 2.91
N TYR A 36 -1.06 -7.39 3.05
CA TYR A 36 -1.03 -6.17 3.83
C TYR A 36 -0.11 -5.15 3.14
N SER A 37 -0.70 -4.07 2.64
CA SER A 37 0.01 -2.88 2.20
C SER A 37 -0.63 -1.66 2.88
N PHE A 38 0.19 -0.70 3.30
CA PHE A 38 -0.32 0.58 3.81
C PHE A 38 -1.07 1.36 2.71
N GLU A 39 -0.68 1.22 1.44
CA GLU A 39 -1.33 1.94 0.34
C GLU A 39 -2.73 1.36 -0.02
N ASP A 40 -3.05 0.12 0.35
CA ASP A 40 -4.39 -0.48 0.13
C ASP A 40 -5.49 0.13 1.03
N PHE A 41 -5.10 0.85 2.09
CA PHE A 41 -6.01 1.65 2.92
C PHE A 41 -6.36 3.01 2.30
N PHE A 42 -5.76 3.38 1.16
CA PHE A 42 -5.98 4.65 0.49
C PHE A 42 -6.88 4.53 -0.75
N PRO A 43 -7.71 5.55 -1.06
CA PRO A 43 -8.51 5.58 -2.29
C PRO A 43 -7.62 5.76 -3.53
N ARG A 44 -7.72 4.84 -4.51
CA ARG A 44 -6.75 4.69 -5.63
C ARG A 44 -6.52 5.94 -6.48
N ASN A 45 -7.57 6.74 -6.66
CA ASN A 45 -7.65 7.87 -7.60
C ASN A 45 -7.65 9.22 -6.87
N HIS A 46 -6.94 9.34 -5.74
CA HIS A 46 -6.90 10.59 -4.98
C HIS A 46 -5.88 11.59 -5.53
N PRO A 47 -6.20 12.90 -5.63
CA PRO A 47 -5.27 13.92 -6.12
C PRO A 47 -3.94 13.95 -5.36
N LEU A 48 -3.94 13.77 -4.03
CA LEU A 48 -2.69 13.73 -3.24
C LEU A 48 -1.80 12.51 -3.58
N LEU A 49 -2.38 11.38 -3.99
CA LEU A 49 -1.60 10.22 -4.45
C LEU A 49 -1.07 10.45 -5.87
N GLU A 50 -1.83 11.10 -6.73
CA GLU A 50 -1.36 11.47 -8.07
C GLU A 50 -0.23 12.51 -8.02
N GLN A 51 -0.38 13.54 -7.19
CA GLN A 51 0.68 14.51 -6.86
C GLN A 51 1.92 13.82 -6.27
N SER A 52 1.77 12.86 -5.34
CA SER A 52 2.91 12.12 -4.81
C SER A 52 3.57 11.24 -5.88
N ARG A 53 2.81 10.55 -6.74
CA ARG A 53 3.34 9.80 -7.89
C ARG A 53 4.05 10.71 -8.89
N GLN A 54 3.55 11.93 -9.11
CA GLN A 54 4.20 12.93 -9.95
C GLN A 54 5.54 13.37 -9.33
N ILE A 55 5.57 13.71 -8.04
CA ILE A 55 6.80 14.10 -7.33
C ILE A 55 7.83 12.95 -7.30
N ARG A 56 7.42 11.70 -7.01
CA ARG A 56 8.30 10.52 -7.07
C ARG A 56 8.89 10.34 -8.48
N ARG A 57 8.11 10.57 -9.55
CA ARG A 57 8.62 10.54 -10.93
C ARG A 57 9.57 11.70 -11.23
N THR A 58 9.18 12.94 -10.95
CA THR A 58 9.99 14.14 -11.24
C THR A 58 11.39 14.04 -10.63
N PHE A 59 11.50 13.55 -9.39
CA PHE A 59 12.76 13.41 -8.66
C PHE A 59 13.33 11.97 -8.66
N GLU A 60 12.85 11.08 -9.55
CA GLU A 60 13.30 9.67 -9.69
C GLU A 60 13.47 8.90 -8.36
N LEU A 61 12.55 9.11 -7.41
CA LEU A 61 12.56 8.47 -6.10
C LEU A 61 12.18 6.99 -6.24
N ASP A 62 12.84 6.10 -5.47
CA ASP A 62 12.53 4.67 -5.51
C ASP A 62 11.07 4.41 -5.08
N GLU A 63 10.40 3.50 -5.79
CA GLU A 63 9.06 3.04 -5.47
C GLU A 63 9.10 1.95 -4.39
N ARG A 64 10.26 1.32 -4.14
CA ARG A 64 10.47 0.28 -3.13
C ARG A 64 10.75 0.88 -1.75
N SER A 65 10.15 0.28 -0.72
CA SER A 65 10.55 0.51 0.67
C SER A 65 11.69 -0.42 1.05
N SER A 66 12.82 0.13 1.52
CA SER A 66 13.90 -0.66 2.11
C SER A 66 13.51 -1.23 3.49
N PHE A 67 14.13 -2.33 3.88
CA PHE A 67 14.29 -2.67 5.30
C PHE A 67 15.21 -1.64 5.96
N LEU A 68 14.91 -1.32 7.22
CA LEU A 68 15.67 -0.40 8.05
C LEU A 68 16.29 -1.22 9.18
N VAL A 69 17.57 -1.58 9.07
CA VAL A 69 18.28 -2.40 10.06
C VAL A 69 19.07 -1.47 10.98
N VAL A 70 18.65 -1.38 12.24
CA VAL A 70 19.34 -0.59 13.27
C VAL A 70 20.42 -1.45 13.92
N LEU A 71 21.64 -0.90 13.98
CA LEU A 71 22.83 -1.55 14.52
C LEU A 71 23.37 -0.69 15.67
N GLU A 72 23.02 -1.02 16.90
CA GLU A 72 23.41 -0.29 18.11
C GLU A 72 24.55 -1.00 18.85
N ARG A 73 25.63 -0.30 19.21
CA ARG A 73 26.76 -0.91 19.94
C ARG A 73 26.49 -0.93 21.43
N LYS A 74 26.76 -2.06 22.08
CA LYS A 74 26.57 -2.22 23.54
C LYS A 74 27.61 -1.41 24.32
N GLY A 75 27.16 -0.70 25.36
CA GLY A 75 28.01 0.15 26.20
C GLY A 75 28.37 1.48 25.53
N ASP A 76 29.49 2.08 25.92
CA ASP A 76 29.96 3.40 25.43
C ASP A 76 30.79 3.32 24.13
N LEU A 77 30.55 2.29 23.30
CA LEU A 77 31.28 2.06 22.05
C LEU A 77 30.62 2.81 20.88
N THR A 78 31.44 3.43 20.01
CA THR A 78 30.95 4.19 18.85
C THR A 78 31.35 3.54 17.51
N TRP A 79 30.56 3.79 16.47
CA TRP A 79 30.84 3.32 15.10
C TRP A 79 31.99 4.04 14.41
N LEU A 80 32.35 5.24 14.85
CA LEU A 80 33.42 6.07 14.26
C LEU A 80 34.83 5.64 14.72
N THR A 81 35.08 4.33 14.74
CA THR A 81 36.41 3.76 14.98
C THR A 81 36.76 2.78 13.85
N PRO A 82 38.04 2.67 13.41
CA PRO A 82 38.41 1.76 12.33
C PRO A 82 37.92 0.31 12.44
N PRO A 83 37.98 -0.38 13.60
CA PRO A 83 37.40 -1.72 13.72
C PRO A 83 35.88 -1.73 13.59
N ALA A 84 35.17 -0.78 14.20
CA ALA A 84 33.71 -0.70 14.11
C ALA A 84 33.22 -0.37 12.69
N MET A 85 33.94 0.48 11.95
CA MET A 85 33.60 0.77 10.55
C MET A 85 33.83 -0.45 9.65
N LYS A 86 34.86 -1.27 9.93
CA LYS A 86 35.08 -2.56 9.24
C LYS A 86 33.98 -3.57 9.55
N GLU A 87 33.59 -3.71 10.82
CA GLU A 87 32.43 -4.51 11.25
C GLU A 87 31.13 -4.08 10.54
N LEU A 88 30.89 -2.78 10.40
CA LEU A 88 29.72 -2.24 9.68
C LEU A 88 29.77 -2.53 8.17
N LYS A 89 30.97 -2.47 7.57
CA LYS A 89 31.20 -2.82 6.17
C LYS A 89 30.90 -4.31 5.92
N GLU A 90 31.41 -5.18 6.78
CA GLU A 90 31.17 -6.63 6.73
C GLU A 90 29.68 -6.97 6.87
N ALA A 91 28.95 -6.33 7.81
CA ALA A 91 27.50 -6.49 7.92
C ALA A 91 26.74 -6.02 6.65
N THR A 92 27.23 -4.97 5.98
CA THR A 92 26.65 -4.46 4.73
C THR A 92 26.94 -5.39 3.55
N GLU A 93 28.14 -5.97 3.48
CA GLU A 93 28.51 -6.96 2.47
C GLU A 93 27.76 -8.29 2.67
N LEU A 94 27.53 -8.71 3.93
CA LEU A 94 26.68 -9.86 4.28
C LEU A 94 25.20 -9.63 3.88
N ALA A 95 24.68 -8.42 4.08
CA ALA A 95 23.32 -8.07 3.62
C ALA A 95 23.20 -8.09 2.09
N ASN A 96 24.20 -7.58 1.37
CA ASN A 96 24.25 -7.63 -0.11
C ASN A 96 24.34 -9.05 -0.70
N GLN A 97 24.75 -10.05 0.09
CA GLN A 97 24.85 -11.45 -0.36
C GLN A 97 23.54 -12.24 -0.21
N GLN A 98 22.52 -11.67 0.45
CA GLN A 98 21.27 -12.37 0.74
C GLN A 98 20.38 -12.53 -0.51
N ILE A 99 19.75 -13.69 -0.64
CA ILE A 99 18.77 -13.96 -1.70
C ILE A 99 17.55 -13.04 -1.50
N GLY A 100 17.24 -12.23 -2.52
CA GLY A 100 16.14 -11.27 -2.48
C GLY A 100 16.54 -9.86 -2.01
N VAL A 101 17.83 -9.59 -1.78
CA VAL A 101 18.35 -8.22 -1.63
C VAL A 101 18.79 -7.68 -3.00
N ASN A 102 18.34 -6.47 -3.31
CA ASN A 102 18.71 -5.77 -4.53
C ASN A 102 20.03 -5.00 -4.35
N HIS A 103 20.13 -4.27 -3.24
CA HIS A 103 21.33 -3.57 -2.77
C HIS A 103 21.16 -3.18 -1.30
N SER A 104 22.26 -2.86 -0.62
CA SER A 104 22.26 -2.28 0.73
C SER A 104 23.34 -1.21 0.91
N LEU A 105 23.05 -0.27 1.80
CA LEU A 105 23.81 0.94 2.06
C LEU A 105 23.92 1.18 3.57
N SER A 106 25.12 1.46 4.05
CA SER A 106 25.38 1.95 5.40
C SER A 106 26.41 3.07 5.36
N LEU A 107 26.75 3.63 6.53
CA LEU A 107 27.82 4.62 6.64
C LEU A 107 29.16 4.12 6.06
N ALA A 108 29.47 2.83 6.20
CA ALA A 108 30.73 2.24 5.77
C ALA A 108 30.83 2.01 4.25
N THR A 109 29.70 1.96 3.54
CA THR A 109 29.66 1.79 2.07
C THR A 109 29.20 3.04 1.32
N LEU A 110 28.95 4.15 2.03
CA LEU A 110 28.51 5.41 1.46
C LEU A 110 29.55 5.95 0.45
N GLU A 111 29.18 5.96 -0.83
CA GLU A 111 29.99 6.58 -1.88
C GLU A 111 29.91 8.11 -1.82
N GLY A 112 31.03 8.78 -2.05
CA GLY A 112 31.13 10.24 -2.17
C GLY A 112 32.26 10.66 -3.11
N ALA A 113 32.38 11.97 -3.32
CA ALA A 113 33.45 12.59 -4.09
C ALA A 113 34.33 13.42 -3.15
N LEU A 114 35.65 13.19 -3.20
CA LEU A 114 36.65 13.93 -2.43
C LEU A 114 37.67 14.57 -3.39
N ASP A 115 38.26 15.68 -2.96
CA ASP A 115 39.34 16.38 -3.68
C ASP A 115 40.68 15.93 -3.08
N GLU A 116 41.46 15.17 -3.84
CA GLU A 116 42.66 14.45 -3.38
C GLU A 116 43.77 14.67 -4.41
N ASP A 117 44.86 15.33 -4.01
CA ASP A 117 45.99 15.74 -4.87
C ASP A 117 45.59 16.40 -6.21
N SER A 118 44.61 17.32 -6.16
CA SER A 118 44.00 18.01 -7.31
C SER A 118 43.27 17.10 -8.31
N SER A 119 42.94 15.88 -7.91
CA SER A 119 42.07 14.95 -8.63
C SER A 119 40.75 14.76 -7.88
N LEU A 120 39.65 14.60 -8.61
CA LEU A 120 38.37 14.26 -7.98
C LEU A 120 38.25 12.73 -7.94
N VAL A 121 38.32 12.16 -6.75
CA VAL A 121 38.29 10.71 -6.57
C VAL A 121 36.93 10.30 -5.98
N ILE A 122 36.18 9.48 -6.72
CA ILE A 122 34.85 8.98 -6.33
C ILE A 122 34.98 7.58 -5.73
N GLY A 123 34.24 7.26 -4.66
CA GLY A 123 34.25 5.95 -4.01
C GLY A 123 33.81 6.00 -2.54
N PRO A 124 34.01 4.92 -1.76
CA PRO A 124 33.60 4.86 -0.36
C PRO A 124 34.28 5.94 0.46
N LEU A 125 33.47 6.75 1.15
CA LEU A 125 33.93 8.03 1.70
C LEU A 125 34.79 7.87 2.96
N TYR A 126 34.43 6.94 3.85
CA TYR A 126 35.19 6.66 5.07
C TYR A 126 36.48 5.85 4.82
N ASP A 127 36.61 5.17 3.67
CA ASP A 127 37.85 4.49 3.28
C ASP A 127 38.99 5.49 2.94
N ARG A 128 38.67 6.78 2.68
CA ARG A 128 39.64 7.82 2.26
C ARG A 128 39.80 8.99 3.23
N LEU A 129 38.86 9.21 4.14
CA LEU A 129 39.04 10.20 5.21
C LEU A 129 39.96 9.65 6.30
N ASP A 130 40.92 10.47 6.76
CA ASP A 130 41.69 10.21 7.98
C ASP A 130 40.72 9.88 9.15
N PRO A 131 40.84 8.72 9.82
CA PRO A 131 40.01 8.36 10.97
C PRO A 131 39.92 9.42 12.06
N LYS A 132 40.95 10.26 12.23
CA LYS A 132 40.94 11.39 13.19
C LYS A 132 39.90 12.46 12.84
N LYS A 133 39.54 12.59 11.56
CA LYS A 133 38.56 13.55 11.05
C LYS A 133 37.14 12.98 10.93
N TRP A 134 36.95 11.67 11.15
CA TRP A 134 35.64 11.04 10.99
C TRP A 134 34.57 11.69 11.88
N THR A 135 34.86 11.99 13.14
CA THR A 135 33.91 12.64 14.06
C THR A 135 33.54 14.06 13.61
N GLU A 136 34.52 14.87 13.21
CA GLU A 136 34.32 16.23 12.70
C GLU A 136 33.48 16.22 11.41
N PHE A 137 33.83 15.34 10.46
CA PHE A 137 33.10 15.19 9.20
C PHE A 137 31.66 14.68 9.40
N THR A 138 31.48 13.70 10.28
CA THR A 138 30.15 13.14 10.59
C THR A 138 29.27 14.19 11.28
N ALA A 139 29.82 14.90 12.27
CA ALA A 139 29.11 15.92 13.03
C ALA A 139 28.63 17.11 12.17
N SER A 140 29.38 17.43 11.11
CA SER A 140 29.14 18.58 10.21
C SER A 140 28.37 18.26 8.94
N ASN A 141 28.05 16.99 8.65
CA ASN A 141 27.40 16.55 7.42
C ASN A 141 25.92 16.12 7.66
N PRO A 142 24.91 16.95 7.27
CA PRO A 142 23.49 16.66 7.48
C PRO A 142 22.92 15.53 6.61
N LEU A 143 23.68 15.03 5.62
CA LEU A 143 23.32 13.87 4.82
C LEU A 143 23.60 12.55 5.55
N ILE A 144 24.37 12.61 6.63
CA ILE A 144 24.88 11.47 7.39
C ILE A 144 24.31 11.46 8.82
N ARG A 145 24.53 12.56 9.55
CA ARG A 145 24.06 12.74 10.93
C ARG A 145 22.53 12.67 10.97
N SER A 146 22.01 11.85 11.87
CA SER A 146 20.56 11.60 12.03
C SER A 146 19.89 10.99 10.78
N GLN A 147 20.66 10.41 9.85
CA GLN A 147 20.17 9.62 8.71
C GLN A 147 20.74 8.21 8.73
N LEU A 148 22.08 8.10 8.76
CA LEU A 148 22.83 6.84 8.73
C LEU A 148 23.51 6.52 10.06
N ILE A 149 23.57 7.48 10.98
CA ILE A 149 24.14 7.34 12.32
C ILE A 149 23.50 8.33 13.31
N SER A 150 23.33 7.89 14.55
CA SER A 150 22.80 8.70 15.67
C SER A 150 23.77 9.81 16.11
N GLU A 151 23.25 10.80 16.84
CA GLU A 151 24.03 11.96 17.32
C GLU A 151 25.16 11.59 18.30
N ASP A 152 25.00 10.47 19.02
CA ASP A 152 25.98 9.92 19.96
C ASP A 152 26.93 8.88 19.32
N TYR A 153 26.74 8.60 18.03
CA TYR A 153 27.49 7.64 17.21
C TYR A 153 27.42 6.17 17.66
N ARG A 154 26.46 5.78 18.52
CA ARG A 154 26.26 4.39 18.97
C ARG A 154 25.40 3.55 18.04
N SER A 155 24.47 4.17 17.32
CA SER A 155 23.49 3.49 16.47
C SER A 155 23.68 3.87 15.01
N ALA A 156 23.98 2.88 14.17
CA ALA A 156 24.10 3.03 12.72
C ALA A 156 22.87 2.44 12.02
N LEU A 157 22.51 3.00 10.86
CA LEU A 157 21.45 2.48 10.01
C LEU A 157 22.04 1.78 8.79
N LEU A 158 21.64 0.52 8.61
CA LEU A 158 21.86 -0.27 7.41
C LEU A 158 20.54 -0.36 6.64
N LEU A 159 20.49 0.35 5.51
CA LEU A 159 19.38 0.31 4.56
C LEU A 159 19.54 -0.92 3.68
N VAL A 160 18.54 -1.80 3.62
CA VAL A 160 18.56 -2.98 2.74
C VAL A 160 17.36 -2.95 1.81
N THR A 161 17.57 -2.62 0.54
CA THR A 161 16.52 -2.52 -0.47
C THR A 161 16.26 -3.91 -1.06
N PRO A 162 15.04 -4.46 -0.92
CA PRO A 162 14.75 -5.79 -1.43
C PRO A 162 14.47 -5.79 -2.95
N ASP A 163 14.46 -7.00 -3.51
CA ASP A 163 13.74 -7.28 -4.75
C ASP A 163 12.21 -7.34 -4.53
N ASP A 164 11.46 -7.62 -5.59
CA ASP A 164 10.01 -7.74 -5.55
C ASP A 164 9.62 -9.07 -4.85
N LEU A 165 9.47 -9.00 -3.53
CA LEU A 165 9.26 -10.13 -2.63
C LEU A 165 7.85 -10.12 -2.03
N ASP A 166 7.21 -11.30 -1.96
CA ASP A 166 5.96 -11.47 -1.21
C ASP A 166 6.19 -11.35 0.32
N PRO A 167 5.15 -11.09 1.14
CA PRO A 167 5.30 -10.89 2.58
C PRO A 167 5.94 -12.08 3.34
N GLY A 168 5.82 -13.32 2.84
CA GLY A 168 6.50 -14.47 3.43
C GLY A 168 8.00 -14.45 3.15
N ALA A 169 8.39 -14.14 1.92
CA ALA A 169 9.80 -13.94 1.56
C ALA A 169 10.42 -12.73 2.28
N GLN A 170 9.68 -11.62 2.42
CA GLN A 170 10.11 -10.45 3.20
C GLN A 170 10.36 -10.80 4.68
N LEU A 171 9.49 -11.63 5.28
CA LEU A 171 9.60 -12.08 6.67
C LEU A 171 10.84 -12.95 6.88
N GLU A 172 11.09 -13.94 6.01
CA GLU A 172 12.27 -14.80 6.13
C GLU A 172 13.58 -14.04 5.82
N LEU A 173 13.55 -13.03 4.96
CA LEU A 173 14.68 -12.12 4.75
C LEU A 173 14.95 -11.27 6.01
N SER A 174 13.93 -10.69 6.65
CA SER A 174 14.08 -9.99 7.95
C SER A 174 14.68 -10.91 9.04
N LYS A 175 14.16 -12.13 9.16
CA LYS A 175 14.69 -13.14 10.11
C LYS A 175 16.14 -13.51 9.82
N THR A 176 16.50 -13.64 8.55
CA THR A 176 17.86 -14.01 8.12
C THR A 176 18.85 -12.87 8.32
N LEU A 177 18.52 -11.65 7.88
CA LEU A 177 19.31 -10.43 8.13
C LEU A 177 19.57 -10.23 9.63
N SER A 178 18.53 -10.30 10.46
CA SER A 178 18.66 -10.18 11.92
C SER A 178 19.58 -11.26 12.51
N ARG A 179 19.41 -12.53 12.09
CA ARG A 179 20.19 -13.68 12.58
C ARG A 179 21.67 -13.59 12.19
N GLU A 180 21.96 -13.37 10.91
CA GLU A 180 23.33 -13.44 10.38
C GLU A 180 24.16 -12.23 10.79
N ILE A 181 23.57 -11.03 10.80
CA ILE A 181 24.28 -9.83 11.28
C ILE A 181 24.51 -9.91 12.80
N SER A 182 23.56 -10.45 13.59
CA SER A 182 23.78 -10.69 15.03
C SER A 182 24.87 -11.74 15.30
N ALA A 183 25.00 -12.75 14.44
CA ALA A 183 26.03 -13.78 14.54
C ALA A 183 27.43 -13.24 14.18
N ALA A 184 27.50 -12.34 13.19
CA ALA A 184 28.73 -11.63 12.85
C ALA A 184 29.14 -10.61 13.92
N LEU A 185 28.17 -9.91 14.54
CA LEU A 185 28.40 -8.76 15.42
C LEU A 185 27.85 -9.00 16.86
N PRO A 186 28.44 -9.88 17.67
CA PRO A 186 27.91 -10.24 19.00
C PRO A 186 27.86 -9.07 19.99
N ASN A 187 28.65 -8.01 19.80
CA ASN A 187 28.66 -6.79 20.63
C ASN A 187 27.64 -5.73 20.18
N VAL A 188 26.79 -6.05 19.20
CA VAL A 188 25.78 -5.15 18.62
C VAL A 188 24.37 -5.69 18.93
N THR A 189 23.40 -4.79 19.09
CA THR A 189 21.97 -5.09 19.06
C THR A 189 21.45 -4.79 17.65
N VAL A 190 20.78 -5.79 17.05
CA VAL A 190 20.36 -5.77 15.63
C VAL A 190 18.84 -5.81 15.56
N GLU A 191 18.22 -4.66 15.30
CA GLU A 191 16.77 -4.55 15.14
C GLU A 191 16.41 -4.39 13.66
N THR A 192 15.30 -4.98 13.20
CA THR A 192 14.86 -4.86 11.80
C THR A 192 13.47 -4.24 11.71
N GLY A 193 13.38 -3.12 11.01
CA GLY A 193 12.17 -2.35 10.78
C GLY A 193 11.99 -1.94 9.31
N GLY A 194 11.22 -0.88 9.08
CA GLY A 194 10.83 -0.45 7.73
C GLY A 194 9.63 -1.22 7.18
N GLY A 195 9.10 -0.73 6.05
CA GLY A 195 7.87 -1.23 5.42
C GLY A 195 7.81 -2.76 5.25
N PRO A 196 8.83 -3.40 4.63
CA PRO A 196 8.81 -4.85 4.39
C PRO A 196 8.85 -5.69 5.68
N ALA A 197 9.56 -5.24 6.73
CA ALA A 197 9.56 -5.93 8.03
C ALA A 197 8.17 -5.92 8.68
N ILE A 198 7.47 -4.78 8.59
CA ILE A 198 6.09 -4.65 9.07
C ILE A 198 5.16 -5.57 8.27
N GLN A 199 5.22 -5.54 6.93
CA GLN A 199 4.36 -6.35 6.06
C GLN A 199 4.53 -7.84 6.32
N GLY A 200 5.78 -8.33 6.39
CA GLY A 200 6.07 -9.74 6.68
C GLY A 200 5.59 -10.20 8.06
N ARG A 201 5.81 -9.40 9.12
CA ARG A 201 5.32 -9.74 10.47
C ARG A 201 3.80 -9.66 10.61
N PHE A 202 3.15 -8.71 9.93
CA PHE A 202 1.68 -8.66 9.87
C PHE A 202 1.11 -9.92 9.20
N SER A 203 1.74 -10.39 8.11
CA SER A 203 1.38 -11.64 7.44
C SER A 203 1.43 -12.86 8.37
N GLU A 204 2.53 -13.00 9.13
CA GLU A 204 2.71 -14.07 10.13
C GLU A 204 1.62 -14.04 11.22
N ARG A 205 1.38 -12.86 11.80
CA ARG A 205 0.39 -12.64 12.87
C ARG A 205 -1.05 -12.88 12.42
N LEU A 206 -1.43 -12.51 11.18
CA LEU A 206 -2.80 -12.72 10.67
C LEU A 206 -3.21 -14.20 10.63
N PHE A 207 -2.28 -15.12 10.35
CA PHE A 207 -2.55 -16.57 10.43
C PHE A 207 -2.63 -17.08 11.87
N ALA A 208 -2.00 -16.42 12.83
CA ALA A 208 -2.17 -16.74 14.26
C ALA A 208 -3.55 -16.27 14.75
N GLU A 209 -3.95 -15.04 14.43
CA GLU A 209 -5.28 -14.50 14.77
C GLU A 209 -6.42 -15.32 14.17
N LEU A 210 -6.32 -15.74 12.90
CA LEU A 210 -7.35 -16.58 12.27
C LEU A 210 -7.58 -17.89 13.06
N LYS A 211 -6.51 -18.54 13.53
CA LYS A 211 -6.61 -19.76 14.36
C LYS A 211 -7.20 -19.45 15.74
N LEU A 212 -6.81 -18.32 16.33
CA LEU A 212 -7.25 -17.88 17.65
C LEU A 212 -8.75 -17.54 17.65
N PHE A 213 -9.21 -16.71 16.71
CA PHE A 213 -10.60 -16.29 16.60
C PHE A 213 -11.53 -17.46 16.20
N VAL A 214 -11.09 -18.38 15.34
CA VAL A 214 -11.85 -19.62 15.08
C VAL A 214 -11.95 -20.47 16.36
N SER A 215 -10.85 -20.74 17.06
CA SER A 215 -10.88 -21.53 18.30
C SER A 215 -11.74 -20.88 19.40
N LEU A 216 -11.56 -19.57 19.64
CA LEU A 216 -12.30 -18.83 20.67
C LEU A 216 -13.78 -18.67 20.32
N SER A 217 -14.14 -18.51 19.04
CA SER A 217 -15.55 -18.48 18.64
C SER A 217 -16.25 -19.80 18.96
N PHE A 218 -15.65 -20.95 18.66
CA PHE A 218 -16.21 -22.26 19.04
C PHE A 218 -16.41 -22.41 20.55
N ILE A 219 -15.42 -22.00 21.35
CA ILE A 219 -15.48 -22.09 22.82
C ILE A 219 -16.54 -21.13 23.37
N ALA A 220 -16.46 -19.84 23.05
CA ALA A 220 -17.36 -18.81 23.57
C ALA A 220 -18.81 -19.09 23.15
N PHE A 221 -19.05 -19.41 21.88
CA PHE A 221 -20.41 -19.67 21.39
C PHE A 221 -20.95 -21.03 21.81
N GLY A 222 -20.09 -22.04 21.99
CA GLY A 222 -20.47 -23.30 22.62
C GLY A 222 -20.94 -23.10 24.07
N LEU A 223 -20.19 -22.32 24.87
CA LEU A 223 -20.56 -21.96 26.23
C LEU A 223 -21.87 -21.15 26.29
N VAL A 224 -22.03 -20.15 25.41
CA VAL A 224 -23.26 -19.35 25.28
C VAL A 224 -24.45 -20.25 24.91
N PHE A 225 -24.29 -21.20 23.99
CA PHE A 225 -25.36 -22.17 23.67
C PHE A 225 -25.74 -23.02 24.90
N LEU A 226 -24.76 -23.54 25.63
CA LEU A 226 -24.98 -24.35 26.84
C LEU A 226 -25.63 -23.55 27.97
N VAL A 227 -25.44 -22.23 28.03
CA VAL A 227 -26.13 -21.32 28.95
C VAL A 227 -27.63 -21.23 28.66
N PHE A 228 -28.05 -21.35 27.39
CA PHE A 228 -29.46 -21.28 27.00
C PHE A 228 -30.18 -22.64 26.93
N PHE A 229 -29.51 -23.69 26.44
CA PHE A 229 -30.07 -25.02 26.20
C PHE A 229 -29.34 -26.12 27.00
N ARG A 230 -30.04 -27.22 27.30
CA ARG A 230 -29.49 -28.45 27.92
C ARG A 230 -29.37 -29.62 26.93
N GLY A 231 -29.96 -29.52 25.74
CA GLY A 231 -30.05 -30.63 24.79
C GLY A 231 -28.77 -30.83 23.97
N LEU A 232 -28.03 -31.89 24.26
CA LEU A 232 -26.77 -32.24 23.58
C LEU A 232 -26.91 -32.31 22.05
N SER A 233 -28.02 -32.83 21.51
CA SER A 233 -28.24 -32.92 20.07
C SER A 233 -28.40 -31.55 19.37
N ALA A 234 -28.94 -30.55 20.07
CA ALA A 234 -29.04 -29.19 19.54
C ALA A 234 -27.70 -28.43 19.64
N PHE A 235 -26.90 -28.72 20.69
CA PHE A 235 -25.53 -28.22 20.83
C PHE A 235 -24.62 -28.77 19.72
N LEU A 236 -24.64 -30.08 19.48
CA LEU A 236 -23.86 -30.71 18.41
C LEU A 236 -24.26 -30.20 17.01
N LEU A 237 -25.56 -30.00 16.74
CA LEU A 237 -25.99 -29.35 15.49
C LEU A 237 -25.43 -27.93 15.35
N THR A 238 -25.41 -27.15 16.44
CA THR A 238 -24.88 -25.77 16.43
C THR A 238 -23.38 -25.75 16.16
N LEU A 239 -22.59 -26.61 16.83
CA LEU A 239 -21.15 -26.72 16.58
C LEU A 239 -20.82 -27.23 15.16
N LEU A 240 -21.57 -28.22 14.67
CA LEU A 240 -21.41 -28.71 13.30
C LEU A 240 -21.74 -27.62 12.27
N SER A 241 -22.77 -26.81 12.53
CA SER A 241 -23.16 -25.69 11.67
C SER A 241 -22.10 -24.58 11.67
N LEU A 242 -21.51 -24.26 12.83
CA LEU A 242 -20.37 -23.35 12.94
C LEU A 242 -19.15 -23.85 12.15
N PHE A 243 -18.84 -25.15 12.22
CA PHE A 243 -17.74 -25.75 11.48
C PHE A 243 -17.94 -25.68 9.96
N ILE A 244 -19.05 -26.22 9.46
CA ILE A 244 -19.34 -26.22 8.02
C ILE A 244 -19.34 -24.78 7.49
N SER A 245 -19.96 -23.83 8.20
CA SER A 245 -20.08 -22.45 7.73
C SER A 245 -18.75 -21.69 7.71
N ASN A 246 -17.92 -21.80 8.75
CA ASN A 246 -16.60 -21.15 8.77
C ASN A 246 -15.66 -21.78 7.73
N ILE A 247 -15.63 -23.12 7.62
CA ILE A 247 -14.81 -23.82 6.63
C ILE A 247 -15.26 -23.47 5.21
N THR A 248 -16.57 -23.45 4.93
CA THR A 248 -17.10 -23.12 3.60
C THR A 248 -16.71 -21.70 3.18
N VAL A 249 -16.84 -20.69 4.05
CA VAL A 249 -16.48 -19.32 3.69
C VAL A 249 -14.97 -19.13 3.58
N LEU A 250 -14.16 -19.61 4.52
CA LEU A 250 -12.69 -19.49 4.46
C LEU A 250 -12.10 -20.22 3.23
N GLY A 251 -12.60 -21.41 2.92
CA GLY A 251 -12.25 -22.13 1.69
C GLY A 251 -12.77 -21.43 0.43
N GLY A 252 -13.88 -20.69 0.52
CA GLY A 252 -14.38 -19.81 -0.53
C GLY A 252 -13.42 -18.64 -0.82
N LEU A 253 -12.90 -17.97 0.21
CA LEU A 253 -11.88 -16.92 0.04
C LEU A 253 -10.65 -17.46 -0.69
N ALA A 254 -10.15 -18.62 -0.27
CA ALA A 254 -9.01 -19.28 -0.88
C ALA A 254 -9.27 -19.70 -2.35
N PHE A 255 -10.46 -20.24 -2.64
CA PHE A 255 -10.86 -20.63 -4.00
C PHE A 255 -10.90 -19.44 -4.95
N PHE A 256 -11.51 -18.33 -4.53
CA PHE A 256 -11.57 -17.09 -5.31
C PHE A 256 -10.28 -16.25 -5.24
N ARG A 257 -9.25 -16.72 -4.53
CA ARG A 257 -7.97 -16.01 -4.28
C ARG A 257 -8.15 -14.60 -3.71
N ILE A 258 -9.15 -14.42 -2.86
CA ILE A 258 -9.42 -13.15 -2.18
C ILE A 258 -8.34 -12.97 -1.10
N PRO A 259 -7.53 -11.89 -1.14
CA PRO A 259 -6.42 -11.72 -0.21
C PRO A 259 -6.94 -11.50 1.21
N PHE A 260 -6.43 -12.27 2.15
CA PHE A 260 -6.80 -12.20 3.56
C PHE A 260 -6.08 -11.03 4.24
N SER A 261 -6.85 -10.11 4.81
CA SER A 261 -6.36 -8.84 5.35
C SER A 261 -6.74 -8.66 6.82
N VAL A 262 -6.18 -7.63 7.47
CA VAL A 262 -6.49 -7.28 8.87
C VAL A 262 -8.00 -7.12 9.09
N LEU A 263 -8.74 -6.49 8.17
CA LEU A 263 -10.19 -6.39 8.30
C LEU A 263 -10.88 -7.76 8.23
N LEU A 264 -10.45 -8.62 7.29
CA LEU A 264 -11.01 -9.97 7.13
C LEU A 264 -10.68 -10.95 8.27
N SER A 265 -9.73 -10.61 9.16
CA SER A 265 -9.55 -11.34 10.43
C SER A 265 -10.83 -11.40 11.27
N THR A 266 -11.69 -10.38 11.18
CA THR A 266 -12.97 -10.29 11.91
C THR A 266 -14.07 -11.23 11.39
N LEU A 267 -13.91 -11.74 10.15
CA LEU A 267 -14.95 -12.45 9.42
C LEU A 267 -15.48 -13.72 10.13
N PRO A 268 -14.66 -14.62 10.72
CA PRO A 268 -15.15 -15.84 11.38
C PRO A 268 -16.09 -15.55 12.57
N ILE A 269 -15.82 -14.48 13.32
CA ILE A 269 -16.64 -14.06 14.46
C ILE A 269 -17.98 -13.52 13.96
N ILE A 270 -17.99 -12.65 12.94
CA ILE A 270 -19.22 -12.07 12.36
C ILE A 270 -20.11 -13.16 11.75
N ILE A 271 -19.52 -14.12 11.03
CA ILE A 271 -20.19 -15.32 10.51
C ILE A 271 -20.85 -16.12 11.64
N SER A 272 -20.09 -16.38 12.69
CA SER A 272 -20.53 -17.20 13.81
C SER A 272 -21.70 -16.53 14.55
N ILE A 273 -21.60 -15.23 14.87
CA ILE A 273 -22.70 -14.43 15.44
C ILE A 273 -23.97 -14.55 14.57
N SER A 274 -23.84 -14.33 13.26
CA SER A 274 -24.95 -14.37 12.30
C SER A 274 -25.64 -15.74 12.27
N LEU A 275 -24.85 -16.82 12.28
CA LEU A 275 -25.35 -18.19 12.33
C LEU A 275 -26.08 -18.48 13.65
N ILE A 276 -25.52 -18.02 14.78
CA ILE A 276 -26.03 -18.37 16.10
C ILE A 276 -27.33 -17.65 16.42
N SER A 277 -27.50 -16.39 15.98
CA SER A 277 -28.81 -15.71 16.02
C SER A 277 -29.89 -16.58 15.36
N VAL A 278 -29.65 -17.02 14.12
CA VAL A 278 -30.57 -17.90 13.37
C VAL A 278 -30.77 -19.25 14.07
N MET A 279 -29.73 -19.84 14.66
CA MET A 279 -29.83 -21.07 15.45
C MET A 279 -30.73 -20.90 16.68
N ILE A 280 -30.49 -19.87 17.50
CA ILE A 280 -31.19 -19.72 18.78
C ILE A 280 -32.67 -19.41 18.56
N HIS A 281 -33.03 -18.47 17.68
CA HIS A 281 -34.44 -18.19 17.39
C HIS A 281 -35.17 -19.42 16.84
N SER A 282 -34.55 -20.15 15.91
CA SER A 282 -35.15 -21.36 15.31
C SER A 282 -35.28 -22.52 16.31
N LEU A 283 -34.25 -22.78 17.13
CA LEU A 283 -34.26 -23.85 18.14
C LEU A 283 -35.09 -23.51 19.38
N HIS A 284 -35.22 -22.22 19.73
CA HIS A 284 -36.16 -21.75 20.75
C HIS A 284 -37.61 -21.99 20.30
N ARG A 285 -37.96 -21.57 19.07
CA ARG A 285 -39.29 -21.84 18.51
C ARG A 285 -39.58 -23.33 18.36
N TRP A 286 -38.54 -24.16 18.13
CA TRP A 286 -38.67 -25.61 18.13
C TRP A 286 -38.98 -26.18 19.52
N ALA A 287 -38.29 -25.70 20.56
CA ALA A 287 -38.55 -26.09 21.94
C ALA A 287 -39.96 -25.69 22.40
N GLU A 288 -40.46 -24.51 22.00
CA GLU A 288 -41.86 -24.11 22.20
C GLU A 288 -42.82 -25.13 21.57
N ILE A 289 -42.68 -25.43 20.28
CA ILE A 289 -43.61 -26.31 19.54
C ILE A 289 -43.58 -27.76 20.06
N LEU A 290 -42.40 -28.29 20.42
CA LEU A 290 -42.28 -29.61 21.03
C LEU A 290 -42.93 -29.70 22.41
N LYS A 291 -43.01 -28.57 23.14
CA LYS A 291 -43.69 -28.49 24.45
C LYS A 291 -45.20 -28.22 24.31
N GLU A 292 -45.61 -27.38 23.37
CA GLU A 292 -47.02 -27.01 23.15
C GLU A 292 -47.93 -28.20 22.79
N ALA A 293 -47.37 -29.30 22.28
CA ALA A 293 -48.14 -30.47 21.85
C ALA A 293 -48.14 -31.66 22.85
N ASP A 294 -47.23 -31.70 23.82
CA ASP A 294 -47.28 -32.56 25.02
C ASP A 294 -47.49 -34.09 24.82
N HIS A 295 -46.96 -34.67 23.72
CA HIS A 295 -47.01 -36.12 23.46
C HIS A 295 -45.79 -36.63 22.67
N PRO A 296 -45.50 -37.95 22.65
CA PRO A 296 -44.41 -38.51 21.84
C PRO A 296 -44.77 -38.57 20.34
N PHE A 297 -44.02 -37.84 19.52
CA PHE A 297 -44.21 -37.77 18.06
C PHE A 297 -43.55 -38.93 17.29
N ASP A 298 -44.21 -39.40 16.23
CA ASP A 298 -43.54 -40.11 15.14
C ASP A 298 -42.61 -39.18 14.33
N PHE A 299 -41.64 -39.75 13.61
CA PHE A 299 -40.74 -39.04 12.71
C PHE A 299 -41.48 -38.15 11.70
N MET A 300 -42.58 -38.62 11.09
CA MET A 300 -43.31 -37.83 10.09
C MET A 300 -44.03 -36.62 10.68
N GLU A 301 -44.57 -36.76 11.88
CA GLU A 301 -45.18 -35.64 12.59
C GLU A 301 -44.13 -34.63 13.04
N LYS A 302 -43.03 -35.13 13.63
CA LYS A 302 -41.89 -34.29 14.04
C LYS A 302 -41.29 -33.54 12.84
N TRP A 303 -41.22 -34.18 11.67
CA TRP A 303 -40.83 -33.54 10.41
C TRP A 303 -41.81 -32.44 9.98
N ARG A 304 -43.13 -32.71 10.01
CA ARG A 304 -44.15 -31.70 9.66
C ARG A 304 -44.14 -30.49 10.62
N LEU A 305 -43.94 -30.74 11.92
CA LEU A 305 -43.80 -29.67 12.92
C LEU A 305 -42.49 -28.89 12.76
N THR A 306 -41.39 -29.56 12.36
CA THR A 306 -40.13 -28.90 11.98
C THR A 306 -40.34 -27.94 10.81
N GLN A 307 -41.04 -28.40 9.74
CA GLN A 307 -41.37 -27.55 8.60
C GLN A 307 -42.27 -26.36 8.97
N LYS A 308 -43.20 -26.53 9.91
CA LYS A 308 -44.01 -25.42 10.46
C LYS A 308 -43.12 -24.39 11.18
N ALA A 309 -42.27 -24.85 12.09
CA ALA A 309 -41.33 -23.99 12.83
C ALA A 309 -40.45 -23.16 11.87
N LEU A 310 -39.88 -23.82 10.85
CA LEU A 310 -39.04 -23.15 9.86
C LEU A 310 -39.81 -22.17 8.98
N ARG A 311 -41.04 -22.48 8.56
CA ARG A 311 -41.88 -21.51 7.83
C ARG A 311 -42.23 -20.26 8.65
N GLU A 312 -42.41 -20.40 9.97
CA GLU A 312 -42.65 -19.26 10.87
C GLU A 312 -41.40 -18.39 11.07
N MET A 313 -40.19 -18.98 11.04
CA MET A 313 -38.92 -18.29 11.30
C MET A 313 -38.18 -17.84 10.03
N LEU A 314 -38.48 -18.42 8.86
CA LEU A 314 -37.75 -18.16 7.60
C LEU A 314 -37.69 -16.67 7.25
N LEU A 315 -38.82 -15.96 7.35
CA LEU A 315 -38.86 -14.52 7.06
C LEU A 315 -38.07 -13.70 8.09
N PRO A 316 -38.34 -13.76 9.43
CA PRO A 316 -37.50 -13.08 10.43
C PRO A 316 -35.99 -13.35 10.28
N ASN A 317 -35.60 -14.62 10.12
CA ASN A 317 -34.21 -15.02 9.91
C ASN A 317 -33.61 -14.37 8.66
N PHE A 318 -34.31 -14.44 7.52
CA PHE A 318 -33.87 -13.82 6.26
C PHE A 318 -33.73 -12.31 6.40
N LEU A 319 -34.64 -11.65 7.11
CA LEU A 319 -34.61 -10.20 7.30
C LEU A 319 -33.42 -9.76 8.14
N GLY A 320 -33.15 -10.40 9.29
CA GLY A 320 -31.98 -10.08 10.13
C GLY A 320 -30.65 -10.29 9.40
N SER A 321 -30.52 -11.41 8.68
CA SER A 321 -29.34 -11.64 7.83
C SER A 321 -29.23 -10.61 6.69
N THR A 322 -30.35 -10.17 6.10
CA THR A 322 -30.35 -9.16 5.04
C THR A 322 -30.04 -7.75 5.56
N THR A 323 -30.54 -7.34 6.74
CA THR A 323 -30.18 -6.04 7.34
C THR A 323 -28.71 -6.01 7.73
N THR A 324 -28.20 -7.12 8.28
CA THR A 324 -26.76 -7.29 8.53
C THR A 324 -25.96 -7.17 7.23
N ALA A 325 -26.34 -7.91 6.18
CA ALA A 325 -25.65 -7.89 4.89
C ALA A 325 -25.69 -6.50 4.21
N ILE A 326 -26.80 -5.75 4.30
CA ILE A 326 -26.88 -4.37 3.79
C ILE A 326 -25.94 -3.44 4.56
N GLY A 327 -25.84 -3.58 5.89
CA GLY A 327 -24.93 -2.78 6.72
C GLY A 327 -23.44 -2.97 6.37
N PHE A 328 -23.05 -4.16 5.91
CA PHE A 328 -21.71 -4.39 5.34
C PHE A 328 -21.62 -3.96 3.86
N ALA A 329 -22.67 -4.15 3.06
CA ALA A 329 -22.68 -3.82 1.64
C ALA A 329 -22.61 -2.29 1.36
N THR A 330 -22.98 -1.43 2.31
CA THR A 330 -22.80 0.02 2.17
C THR A 330 -21.33 0.45 2.17
N LEU A 331 -20.44 -0.34 2.79
CA LEU A 331 -18.99 -0.14 2.71
C LEU A 331 -18.47 -0.29 1.27
N CYS A 332 -19.25 -0.88 0.35
CA CYS A 332 -18.89 -0.98 -1.06
C CYS A 332 -18.95 0.36 -1.82
N PHE A 333 -19.62 1.37 -1.27
CA PHE A 333 -19.60 2.74 -1.79
C PHE A 333 -18.33 3.52 -1.40
N THR A 334 -17.38 2.89 -0.72
CA THR A 334 -16.07 3.50 -0.39
C THR A 334 -15.06 3.31 -1.53
N ASP A 335 -14.23 4.33 -1.75
CA ASP A 335 -13.17 4.29 -2.78
C ASP A 335 -11.92 3.50 -2.36
N ILE A 336 -11.84 3.07 -1.09
CA ILE A 336 -10.75 2.25 -0.57
C ILE A 336 -10.93 0.79 -1.01
N PRO A 337 -9.95 0.19 -1.72
CA PRO A 337 -10.03 -1.20 -2.15
C PRO A 337 -10.28 -2.18 -1.00
N LEU A 338 -9.56 -2.02 0.12
CA LEU A 338 -9.62 -2.94 1.26
C LEU A 338 -10.96 -2.93 1.99
N ILE A 339 -11.55 -1.75 2.19
CA ILE A 339 -12.84 -1.58 2.86
C ILE A 339 -13.99 -2.02 1.95
N ARG A 340 -13.93 -1.66 0.66
CA ARG A 340 -14.89 -2.15 -0.34
C ARG A 340 -14.85 -3.68 -0.45
N GLN A 341 -13.65 -4.28 -0.45
CA GLN A 341 -13.49 -5.74 -0.42
C GLN A 341 -14.14 -6.34 0.83
N TYR A 342 -13.80 -5.81 2.00
CA TYR A 342 -14.37 -6.27 3.26
C TYR A 342 -15.91 -6.19 3.27
N GLY A 343 -16.49 -5.09 2.79
CA GLY A 343 -17.93 -4.89 2.67
C GLY A 343 -18.65 -5.98 1.89
N TRP A 344 -18.27 -6.22 0.62
CA TRP A 344 -18.97 -7.22 -0.20
C TRP A 344 -18.67 -8.65 0.26
N VAL A 345 -17.45 -8.93 0.75
CA VAL A 345 -17.08 -10.25 1.24
C VAL A 345 -17.91 -10.62 2.47
N VAL A 346 -18.01 -9.73 3.47
CA VAL A 346 -18.83 -10.01 4.66
C VAL A 346 -20.32 -10.08 4.30
N ALA A 347 -20.84 -9.14 3.49
CA ALA A 347 -22.25 -9.15 3.08
C ALA A 347 -22.64 -10.45 2.35
N THR A 348 -21.80 -10.90 1.41
CA THR A 348 -22.00 -12.18 0.70
C THR A 348 -21.89 -13.37 1.66
N SER A 349 -20.89 -13.34 2.56
CA SER A 349 -20.68 -14.40 3.55
C SER A 349 -21.88 -14.58 4.48
N VAL A 350 -22.45 -13.48 5.00
CA VAL A 350 -23.65 -13.54 5.87
C VAL A 350 -24.84 -14.18 5.15
N MET A 351 -25.06 -13.86 3.87
CA MET A 351 -26.15 -14.46 3.08
C MET A 351 -25.91 -15.93 2.70
N VAL A 352 -24.67 -16.30 2.38
CA VAL A 352 -24.26 -17.70 2.16
C VAL A 352 -24.45 -18.52 3.45
N VAL A 353 -23.98 -17.99 4.58
CA VAL A 353 -24.11 -18.61 5.91
C VAL A 353 -25.57 -18.76 6.30
N TRP A 354 -26.42 -17.75 6.08
CA TRP A 354 -27.88 -17.89 6.27
C TRP A 354 -28.45 -19.06 5.46
N GLY A 355 -28.10 -19.16 4.17
CA GLY A 355 -28.56 -20.24 3.28
C GLY A 355 -28.12 -21.63 3.76
N LEU A 356 -26.83 -21.80 4.07
CA LEU A 356 -26.27 -23.04 4.65
C LEU A 356 -26.98 -23.40 5.96
N THR A 357 -27.23 -22.40 6.82
CA THR A 357 -27.88 -22.55 8.12
C THR A 357 -29.35 -23.00 7.96
N GLN A 358 -30.10 -22.47 6.99
CA GLN A 358 -31.45 -22.97 6.68
C GLN A 358 -31.42 -24.41 6.15
N LEU A 359 -30.47 -24.78 5.28
CA LEU A 359 -30.34 -26.15 4.76
C LEU A 359 -30.01 -27.15 5.88
N LEU A 360 -29.09 -26.78 6.79
CA LEU A 360 -28.73 -27.56 7.98
C LEU A 360 -29.91 -27.75 8.92
N LEU A 361 -30.71 -26.69 9.17
CA LEU A 361 -31.95 -26.80 9.93
C LEU A 361 -32.94 -27.74 9.24
N MET A 362 -33.21 -27.54 7.94
CA MET A 362 -34.16 -28.36 7.18
C MET A 362 -33.82 -29.85 7.19
N ALA A 363 -32.53 -30.21 7.17
CA ALA A 363 -32.10 -31.61 7.23
C ALA A 363 -32.06 -32.19 8.66
N PHE A 364 -31.57 -31.42 9.66
CA PHE A 364 -31.18 -31.99 10.96
C PHE A 364 -32.01 -31.57 12.16
N MET A 365 -32.75 -30.45 12.10
CA MET A 365 -33.55 -29.93 13.22
C MET A 365 -34.57 -30.96 13.74
N CYS A 366 -35.14 -31.77 12.85
CA CYS A 366 -36.08 -32.84 13.17
C CYS A 366 -35.48 -33.94 14.07
N PHE A 367 -34.17 -34.17 14.07
CA PHE A 367 -33.50 -35.13 14.96
C PHE A 367 -33.19 -34.54 16.34
N THR A 368 -33.05 -33.22 16.46
CA THR A 368 -32.73 -32.55 17.72
C THR A 368 -33.86 -32.67 18.77
N LYS A 369 -33.50 -32.50 20.05
CA LYS A 369 -34.43 -32.28 21.17
C LYS A 369 -33.93 -31.06 21.97
N PRO A 370 -34.15 -29.81 21.50
CA PRO A 370 -33.72 -28.63 22.22
C PRO A 370 -34.55 -28.47 23.50
N THR A 371 -33.88 -28.57 24.65
CA THR A 371 -34.49 -28.34 25.97
C THR A 371 -33.96 -27.02 26.51
N LEU A 372 -34.86 -26.06 26.73
CA LEU A 372 -34.53 -24.77 27.33
C LEU A 372 -34.13 -24.95 28.80
N ARG A 373 -33.29 -24.04 29.34
CA ARG A 373 -33.12 -23.96 30.80
C ARG A 373 -34.33 -23.26 31.42
N GLY A 374 -34.73 -23.65 32.63
CA GLY A 374 -35.89 -23.07 33.34
C GLY A 374 -35.78 -21.59 33.74
N TRP A 375 -34.75 -20.87 33.28
CA TRP A 375 -34.64 -19.42 33.34
C TRP A 375 -34.88 -18.76 31.98
N THR A 376 -34.52 -19.41 30.86
CA THR A 376 -34.81 -18.94 29.49
C THR A 376 -36.27 -19.18 29.11
N GLU A 377 -36.83 -20.31 29.55
CA GLU A 377 -38.23 -20.71 29.38
C GLU A 377 -39.25 -19.78 30.06
N LYS A 378 -38.82 -18.96 31.03
CA LYS A 378 -39.70 -18.02 31.72
C LYS A 378 -40.01 -16.83 30.82
N LYS A 379 -41.28 -16.40 30.78
CA LYS A 379 -41.70 -15.15 30.12
C LYS A 379 -40.88 -13.96 30.62
N SER A 380 -40.63 -12.99 29.74
CA SER A 380 -39.75 -11.82 29.96
C SER A 380 -40.31 -10.79 30.96
N TYR A 381 -40.67 -11.18 32.18
CA TYR A 381 -41.41 -10.35 33.14
C TYR A 381 -40.71 -9.03 33.50
N TRP A 382 -39.38 -8.96 33.40
CA TRP A 382 -38.60 -7.73 33.57
C TRP A 382 -39.04 -6.59 32.62
N THR A 383 -39.51 -6.92 31.42
CA THR A 383 -40.04 -5.95 30.45
C THR A 383 -41.30 -5.22 30.94
N LEU A 384 -42.02 -5.77 31.91
CA LEU A 384 -43.19 -5.10 32.51
C LEU A 384 -42.80 -3.86 33.32
N THR A 385 -41.59 -3.82 33.89
CA THR A 385 -41.07 -2.62 34.58
C THR A 385 -40.85 -1.47 33.60
N ILE A 386 -40.42 -1.79 32.38
CA ILE A 386 -40.22 -0.82 31.28
C ILE A 386 -41.57 -0.26 30.82
N LEU A 387 -42.59 -1.11 30.69
CA LEU A 387 -43.97 -0.69 30.37
C LEU A 387 -44.63 0.11 31.52
N LYS A 388 -44.34 -0.20 32.78
CA LYS A 388 -44.85 0.57 33.94
C LYS A 388 -44.22 1.97 34.00
N ASN A 389 -42.91 2.06 33.77
CA ASN A 389 -42.12 3.28 33.97
C ASN A 389 -41.74 3.97 32.63
N SER A 390 -42.52 3.76 31.55
CA SER A 390 -42.11 4.14 30.19
C SER A 390 -41.74 5.62 30.01
N ARG A 391 -42.39 6.56 30.74
CA ARG A 391 -42.01 7.98 30.70
C ARG A 391 -40.57 8.22 31.15
N ALA A 392 -40.14 7.58 32.25
CA ALA A 392 -38.80 7.74 32.79
C ALA A 392 -37.74 7.09 31.87
N PHE A 393 -38.00 5.88 31.37
CA PHE A 393 -37.09 5.20 30.45
C PHE A 393 -36.95 5.90 29.09
N PHE A 394 -38.06 6.36 28.51
CA PHE A 394 -38.07 7.11 27.25
C PHE A 394 -37.30 8.44 27.39
N LEU A 395 -37.63 9.26 28.39
CA LEU A 395 -36.98 10.55 28.59
C LEU A 395 -35.51 10.40 29.02
N GLY A 396 -35.19 9.44 29.88
CA GLY A 396 -33.81 9.20 30.33
C GLY A 396 -32.89 8.77 29.18
N LEU A 397 -33.32 7.83 28.34
CA LEU A 397 -32.55 7.40 27.17
C LEU A 397 -32.50 8.47 26.07
N LEU A 398 -33.56 9.28 25.91
CA LEU A 398 -33.55 10.42 24.98
C LEU A 398 -32.56 11.50 25.41
N VAL A 399 -32.58 11.89 26.70
CA VAL A 399 -31.64 12.88 27.26
C VAL A 399 -30.21 12.36 27.21
N LEU A 400 -29.98 11.08 27.51
CA LEU A 400 -28.66 10.45 27.37
C LEU A 400 -28.18 10.49 25.91
N ALA A 401 -29.00 10.02 24.95
CA ALA A 401 -28.62 10.00 23.55
C ALA A 401 -28.36 11.41 22.99
N VAL A 402 -29.17 12.41 23.35
CA VAL A 402 -28.95 13.81 22.95
C VAL A 402 -27.69 14.39 23.61
N GLY A 403 -27.47 14.14 24.90
CA GLY A 403 -26.26 14.60 25.60
C GLY A 403 -24.98 14.01 25.01
N MET A 404 -24.99 12.71 24.70
CA MET A 404 -23.84 12.03 24.08
C MET A 404 -23.63 12.47 22.62
N ALA A 405 -24.70 12.73 21.85
CA ALA A 405 -24.60 13.32 20.51
C ALA A 405 -24.10 14.77 20.51
N LEU A 406 -24.35 15.53 21.59
CA LEU A 406 -23.80 16.88 21.78
C LEU A 406 -22.31 16.83 22.17
N ALA A 407 -21.91 15.94 23.08
CA ALA A 407 -20.50 15.69 23.40
C ALA A 407 -19.72 15.18 22.19
N GLY A 408 -20.36 14.38 21.34
CA GLY A 408 -19.83 13.87 20.06
C GLY A 408 -19.50 14.93 19.00
N ARG A 409 -19.61 16.23 19.31
CA ARG A 409 -19.06 17.33 18.50
C ARG A 409 -17.54 17.44 18.64
N ASP A 410 -17.01 17.15 19.82
CA ASP A 410 -15.61 17.34 20.18
C ASP A 410 -14.77 16.07 19.94
N ILE A 411 -15.11 15.35 18.86
CA ILE A 411 -14.41 14.13 18.42
C ILE A 411 -13.07 14.44 17.76
N THR A 412 -12.01 13.80 18.26
CA THR A 412 -10.67 13.89 17.66
C THR A 412 -10.49 12.88 16.51
N PHE A 413 -9.90 13.36 15.41
CA PHE A 413 -9.35 12.51 14.34
C PHE A 413 -7.81 12.43 14.42
N SER A 414 -7.22 13.04 15.45
CA SER A 414 -5.79 13.32 15.55
C SER A 414 -5.04 12.20 16.23
N GLY A 415 -4.29 11.42 15.45
CA GLY A 415 -3.58 10.26 15.95
C GLY A 415 -2.24 10.03 15.24
N ARG A 416 -1.34 9.37 15.97
CA ARG A 416 -0.03 8.89 15.50
C ARG A 416 -0.17 7.78 14.46
N LEU A 417 0.80 7.70 13.56
CA LEU A 417 0.77 6.79 12.41
C LEU A 417 1.05 5.34 12.82
N PHE A 418 2.01 5.10 13.72
CA PHE A 418 2.47 3.75 14.07
C PHE A 418 1.84 3.19 15.36
N ASP A 419 0.92 3.94 15.98
CA ASP A 419 0.27 3.64 17.27
C ASP A 419 -0.55 2.33 17.32
N ASP A 420 -0.80 1.71 16.16
CA ASP A 420 -1.54 0.46 16.01
C ASP A 420 -0.63 -0.78 15.95
N LEU A 421 0.70 -0.58 15.85
CA LEU A 421 1.70 -1.65 15.96
C LEU A 421 1.73 -2.22 17.40
N PRO A 422 1.92 -3.54 17.60
CA PRO A 422 2.07 -4.11 18.93
C PRO A 422 3.34 -3.59 19.64
N LYS A 423 3.21 -3.13 20.89
CA LYS A 423 4.32 -2.52 21.65
C LYS A 423 5.50 -3.45 21.95
N ASN A 424 5.27 -4.76 21.92
CA ASN A 424 6.25 -5.78 22.31
C ASN A 424 6.92 -6.47 21.11
N GLU A 425 6.77 -5.93 19.90
CA GLU A 425 7.38 -6.46 18.67
C GLU A 425 8.68 -5.74 18.31
N LEU A 426 9.69 -6.49 17.87
CA LEU A 426 11.00 -5.97 17.44
C LEU A 426 10.88 -4.88 16.34
N VAL A 427 9.84 -4.98 15.51
CA VAL A 427 9.57 -4.01 14.44
C VAL A 427 9.07 -2.67 15.00
N ARG A 428 8.34 -2.67 16.13
CA ARG A 428 7.96 -1.43 16.83
C ARG A 428 9.18 -0.81 17.51
N GLN A 429 10.00 -1.62 18.16
CA GLN A 429 11.27 -1.18 18.79
C GLN A 429 12.20 -0.53 17.76
N ALA A 430 12.42 -1.17 16.62
CA ALA A 430 13.18 -0.59 15.50
C ALA A 430 12.58 0.74 15.02
N THR A 431 11.24 0.82 14.91
CA THR A 431 10.54 2.05 14.50
C THR A 431 10.74 3.18 15.52
N ASP A 432 10.58 2.90 16.81
CA ASP A 432 10.80 3.86 17.89
C ASP A 432 12.26 4.29 18.00
N SER A 433 13.22 3.36 17.82
CA SER A 433 14.65 3.67 17.81
C SER A 433 15.03 4.57 16.61
N ILE A 434 14.48 4.31 15.43
CA ILE A 434 14.67 5.19 14.26
C ILE A 434 14.02 6.56 14.49
N ASP A 435 12.83 6.59 15.10
CA ASP A 435 12.12 7.84 15.35
C ASP A 435 12.89 8.76 16.31
N ASN A 436 13.37 8.22 17.44
CA ASN A 436 14.08 8.99 18.45
C ASN A 436 15.55 9.26 18.09
N ASN A 437 16.27 8.29 17.51
CA ASN A 437 17.73 8.35 17.38
C ASN A 437 18.23 8.64 15.95
N LEU A 438 17.38 8.47 14.92
CA LEU A 438 17.76 8.54 13.50
C LEU A 438 16.80 9.43 12.69
N GLY A 439 16.42 10.57 13.26
CA GLY A 439 15.86 11.70 12.53
C GLY A 439 14.39 11.62 12.13
N GLY A 440 13.56 10.83 12.83
CA GLY A 440 12.10 10.76 12.68
C GLY A 440 11.60 9.81 11.58
N VAL A 441 10.50 9.07 11.77
CA VAL A 441 10.03 8.06 10.79
C VAL A 441 9.01 8.55 9.75
N ILE A 442 8.38 9.71 9.92
CA ILE A 442 7.32 10.17 9.00
C ILE A 442 7.88 11.07 7.90
N THR A 443 7.82 10.63 6.65
CA THR A 443 8.32 11.42 5.50
C THR A 443 7.43 12.63 5.17
N TYR A 444 8.06 13.74 4.82
CA TYR A 444 7.43 14.95 4.30
C TYR A 444 8.29 15.55 3.19
N ASP A 445 7.73 15.64 1.98
CA ASP A 445 8.38 16.28 0.84
C ASP A 445 7.82 17.69 0.67
N VAL A 446 8.69 18.69 0.56
CA VAL A 446 8.30 20.03 0.07
C VAL A 446 8.96 20.25 -1.28
N VAL A 447 8.18 20.65 -2.28
CA VAL A 447 8.64 20.91 -3.65
C VAL A 447 8.35 22.37 -4.01
N LEU A 448 9.37 23.06 -4.51
CA LEU A 448 9.31 24.46 -4.93
C LEU A 448 9.69 24.55 -6.41
N THR A 449 8.71 24.91 -7.26
CA THR A 449 8.89 25.05 -8.71
C THR A 449 8.84 26.50 -9.15
N SER A 450 9.92 26.98 -9.75
CA SER A 450 10.00 28.30 -10.39
C SER A 450 9.29 28.32 -11.75
N PRO A 451 8.86 29.49 -12.26
CA PRO A 451 8.61 29.67 -13.68
C PRO A 451 9.89 29.80 -14.52
N GLN A 452 11.03 30.11 -13.90
CA GLN A 452 12.31 30.39 -14.57
C GLN A 452 13.28 29.20 -14.47
N ASP A 453 13.99 28.92 -15.56
CA ASP A 453 15.10 27.96 -15.58
C ASP A 453 16.33 28.52 -14.85
N ASN A 454 17.18 27.62 -14.38
CA ASN A 454 18.39 27.86 -13.58
C ASN A 454 18.17 28.63 -12.26
N PHE A 455 16.92 28.86 -11.83
CA PHE A 455 16.58 29.57 -10.60
C PHE A 455 17.28 28.98 -9.37
N TRP A 456 17.26 27.64 -9.21
CA TRP A 456 17.93 26.92 -8.12
C TRP A 456 19.42 26.66 -8.36
N LYS A 457 19.99 27.13 -9.48
CA LYS A 457 21.45 27.22 -9.69
C LYS A 457 22.02 28.57 -9.27
N ASN A 458 21.19 29.56 -8.95
CA ASN A 458 21.63 30.86 -8.45
C ASN A 458 22.13 30.73 -6.98
N PRO A 459 23.39 31.11 -6.68
CA PRO A 459 23.94 31.08 -5.31
C PRO A 459 23.11 31.83 -4.26
N ASP A 460 22.47 32.95 -4.61
CA ASP A 460 21.69 33.74 -3.66
C ASP A 460 20.37 33.04 -3.27
N ASN A 461 19.71 32.39 -4.24
CA ASN A 461 18.52 31.57 -3.98
C ASN A 461 18.87 30.34 -3.12
N LEU A 462 20.02 29.71 -3.39
CA LEU A 462 20.54 28.60 -2.58
C LEU A 462 20.91 29.03 -1.15
N LYS A 463 21.37 30.27 -0.96
CA LYS A 463 21.65 30.86 0.36
C LYS A 463 20.37 31.13 1.16
N LEU A 464 19.33 31.68 0.52
CA LEU A 464 18.01 31.88 1.15
C LEU A 464 17.34 30.54 1.50
N LEU A 465 17.52 29.53 0.64
CA LEU A 465 17.06 28.16 0.89
C LEU A 465 17.80 27.51 2.06
N ASP A 466 19.12 27.65 2.13
CA ASP A 466 19.95 27.15 3.24
C ASP A 466 19.53 27.76 4.58
N GLN A 467 19.34 29.09 4.64
CA GLN A 467 18.80 29.77 5.83
C GLN A 467 17.41 29.22 6.20
N SER A 468 16.52 29.06 5.23
CA SER A 468 15.18 28.52 5.48
C SER A 468 15.21 27.05 5.94
N ASN A 469 16.11 26.23 5.41
CA ASN A 469 16.36 24.84 5.81
C ASN A 469 16.91 24.77 7.24
N GLN A 470 17.75 25.72 7.65
CA GLN A 470 18.25 25.85 9.01
C GLN A 470 17.16 26.29 10.01
N GLU A 471 16.21 27.14 9.62
CA GLU A 471 15.04 27.43 10.47
C GLU A 471 14.10 26.21 10.58
N ILE A 472 13.88 25.47 9.49
CA ILE A 472 13.12 24.19 9.52
C ILE A 472 13.75 23.21 10.53
N ARG A 473 15.08 23.05 10.53
CA ARG A 473 15.81 22.17 11.46
C ARG A 473 15.67 22.54 12.96
N LYS A 474 15.11 23.71 13.30
CA LYS A 474 14.87 24.11 14.71
C LYS A 474 13.48 23.76 15.22
N ILE A 475 12.57 23.30 14.36
CA ILE A 475 11.19 22.98 14.75
C ILE A 475 11.19 21.63 15.50
N PRO A 476 10.73 21.55 16.77
CA PRO A 476 10.90 20.33 17.59
C PRO A 476 10.27 19.05 17.01
N SER A 477 9.22 19.16 16.21
CA SER A 477 8.55 18.01 15.59
C SER A 477 9.30 17.45 14.35
N ILE A 478 10.42 18.08 13.95
CA ILE A 478 11.24 17.71 12.78
C ILE A 478 12.55 17.06 13.25
N GLY A 479 12.68 15.76 12.99
CA GLY A 479 13.91 15.02 13.30
C GLY A 479 15.01 15.23 12.27
N SER A 480 14.66 15.55 11.01
CA SER A 480 15.64 15.96 10.00
C SER A 480 15.04 16.69 8.80
N SER A 481 15.87 17.46 8.09
CA SER A 481 15.56 18.12 6.82
C SER A 481 16.80 18.17 5.95
N ILE A 482 16.69 17.83 4.66
CA ILE A 482 17.78 17.81 3.67
C ILE A 482 17.34 18.55 2.40
N SER A 483 18.22 19.36 1.82
CA SER A 483 18.05 19.93 0.49
C SER A 483 19.39 20.15 -0.23
N VAL A 484 19.34 20.66 -1.47
CA VAL A 484 20.52 20.89 -2.33
C VAL A 484 21.69 21.61 -1.64
N PRO A 485 21.49 22.64 -0.79
CA PRO A 485 22.59 23.33 -0.12
C PRO A 485 23.42 22.47 0.85
N ASP A 486 22.94 21.29 1.23
CA ASP A 486 23.65 20.31 2.07
C ASP A 486 24.61 19.42 1.26
N PHE A 487 24.44 19.36 -0.07
CA PHE A 487 25.34 18.64 -0.98
C PHE A 487 26.43 19.54 -1.58
N LEU A 488 26.32 20.86 -1.43
CA LEU A 488 27.28 21.82 -1.99
C LEU A 488 28.58 21.83 -1.17
N PRO A 489 29.75 22.01 -1.81
CA PRO A 489 31.03 22.00 -1.12
C PRO A 489 31.19 23.27 -0.28
N GLN A 490 32.12 23.25 0.68
CA GLN A 490 32.49 24.43 1.46
C GLN A 490 33.93 24.85 1.12
N PRO A 491 34.18 26.14 0.79
CA PRO A 491 33.21 27.21 0.64
C PRO A 491 32.33 27.04 -0.62
N ARG A 492 31.04 27.40 -0.51
CA ARG A 492 30.08 27.24 -1.62
C ARG A 492 30.46 28.04 -2.88
N PRO A 493 30.16 27.53 -4.10
CA PRO A 493 30.42 28.25 -5.35
C PRO A 493 29.69 29.60 -5.39
N LYS A 494 30.42 30.65 -5.78
CA LYS A 494 29.92 32.05 -5.78
C LYS A 494 29.29 32.50 -7.10
N THR A 495 29.23 31.63 -8.11
CA THR A 495 28.70 31.95 -9.44
C THR A 495 27.73 30.86 -9.90
N LEU A 496 26.73 31.24 -10.71
CA LEU A 496 25.77 30.29 -11.29
C LEU A 496 26.48 29.19 -12.10
N GLN A 497 27.53 29.55 -12.85
CA GLN A 497 28.37 28.58 -13.57
C GLN A 497 29.10 27.63 -12.62
N GLY A 498 29.67 28.10 -11.51
CA GLY A 498 30.34 27.23 -10.54
C GLY A 498 29.37 26.27 -9.83
N VAL A 499 28.12 26.68 -9.61
CA VAL A 499 27.06 25.77 -9.14
C VAL A 499 26.69 24.76 -10.23
N ALA A 500 26.46 25.21 -11.47
CA ALA A 500 26.09 24.35 -12.58
C ALA A 500 27.16 23.30 -12.92
N GLU A 501 28.44 23.69 -12.95
CA GLU A 501 29.58 22.79 -13.11
C GLU A 501 29.63 21.73 -11.98
N PHE A 502 29.36 22.11 -10.72
CA PHE A 502 29.32 21.17 -9.59
C PHE A 502 28.13 20.20 -9.66
N LEU A 503 26.92 20.68 -9.96
CA LEU A 503 25.73 19.84 -10.17
C LEU A 503 25.96 18.88 -11.35
N PHE A 504 26.63 19.35 -12.40
CA PHE A 504 27.03 18.52 -13.54
C PHE A 504 28.05 17.44 -13.16
N MET A 505 29.07 17.75 -12.34
CA MET A 505 30.01 16.74 -11.83
C MET A 505 29.30 15.62 -11.07
N TYR A 506 28.31 15.94 -10.23
CA TYR A 506 27.46 14.95 -9.56
C TYR A 506 26.62 14.12 -10.55
N SER A 507 26.17 14.71 -11.68
CA SER A 507 25.47 13.97 -12.74
C SER A 507 26.32 12.93 -13.49
N LEU A 508 27.65 12.94 -13.30
CA LEU A 508 28.57 11.94 -13.83
C LEU A 508 28.76 10.73 -12.88
N ALA A 509 28.30 10.83 -11.62
CA ALA A 509 28.40 9.73 -10.67
C ALA A 509 27.41 8.60 -11.01
N GLN A 510 27.84 7.34 -10.87
CA GLN A 510 27.00 6.17 -11.16
C GLN A 510 25.68 6.17 -10.37
N ASN A 511 25.74 6.59 -9.11
CA ASN A 511 24.61 6.76 -8.21
C ASN A 511 24.46 8.25 -7.84
N ASN A 512 23.99 9.10 -8.77
CA ASN A 512 23.79 10.52 -8.49
C ASN A 512 22.60 10.74 -7.51
N PRO A 513 22.81 11.20 -6.26
CA PRO A 513 21.71 11.47 -5.33
C PRO A 513 20.96 12.77 -5.64
N LEU A 514 21.55 13.73 -6.36
CA LEU A 514 20.96 15.07 -6.56
C LEU A 514 19.67 15.05 -7.37
N LYS A 515 19.48 14.04 -8.23
CA LYS A 515 18.22 13.87 -8.97
C LYS A 515 17.02 13.76 -8.03
N ASN A 516 17.22 13.26 -6.81
CA ASN A 516 16.21 13.15 -5.75
C ASN A 516 15.87 14.52 -5.10
N TYR A 517 16.54 15.61 -5.50
CA TYR A 517 16.48 16.93 -4.88
C TYR A 517 16.37 18.11 -5.86
N ILE A 518 16.80 17.99 -7.12
CA ILE A 518 16.74 19.08 -8.12
C ILE A 518 16.59 18.54 -9.56
N THR A 519 15.75 19.19 -10.38
CA THR A 519 15.66 18.94 -11.83
C THR A 519 16.84 19.59 -12.57
N GLU A 520 17.27 19.05 -13.72
CA GLU A 520 18.53 19.53 -14.36
C GLU A 520 18.42 20.95 -14.91
N ASN A 521 17.23 21.35 -15.35
CA ASN A 521 16.92 22.75 -15.68
C ASN A 521 17.00 23.69 -14.46
N GLY A 522 17.22 23.20 -13.23
CA GLY A 522 17.31 24.02 -12.02
C GLY A 522 16.00 24.73 -11.66
N ARG A 523 14.86 24.25 -12.18
CA ARG A 523 13.55 24.89 -12.05
C ARG A 523 12.74 24.37 -10.86
N SER A 524 12.77 23.07 -10.60
CA SER A 524 12.09 22.43 -9.45
C SER A 524 13.10 21.86 -8.47
N LEU A 525 12.85 22.08 -7.19
CA LEU A 525 13.69 21.62 -6.08
C LEU A 525 12.84 20.97 -5.00
N ARG A 526 13.37 19.90 -4.40
CA ARG A 526 12.77 19.16 -3.29
C ARG A 526 13.58 19.37 -2.00
N ILE A 527 12.87 19.57 -0.90
CA ILE A 527 13.36 19.49 0.47
C ILE A 527 12.78 18.18 1.04
N SER A 528 13.63 17.28 1.50
CA SER A 528 13.26 16.00 2.10
C SER A 528 13.28 16.15 3.62
N ILE A 529 12.11 16.19 4.24
CA ILE A 529 11.90 16.39 5.67
C ILE A 529 11.42 15.07 6.29
N ARG A 530 11.81 14.81 7.53
CA ARG A 530 11.30 13.69 8.34
C ARG A 530 10.80 14.24 9.69
N PHE A 531 9.52 14.01 9.97
CA PHE A 531 8.90 14.29 11.26
C PHE A 531 9.06 13.09 12.20
N HIS A 532 9.06 13.37 13.51
CA HIS A 532 8.82 12.33 14.52
C HIS A 532 7.33 11.88 14.51
N ASP A 533 6.99 10.72 15.08
CA ASP A 533 5.60 10.19 15.11
C ASP A 533 4.68 10.95 16.10
N PHE A 534 4.41 12.22 15.81
CA PHE A 534 3.49 13.09 16.53
C PHE A 534 2.03 12.96 16.06
N PRO A 535 1.04 13.46 16.82
CA PRO A 535 -0.36 13.49 16.38
C PRO A 535 -0.56 14.32 15.11
N SER A 536 -1.53 13.95 14.27
CA SER A 536 -1.71 14.58 12.95
C SER A 536 -1.87 16.08 12.96
N ASP A 537 -2.50 16.64 14.00
CA ASP A 537 -2.79 18.08 14.05
C ASP A 537 -1.53 18.90 14.38
N GLU A 538 -0.58 18.32 15.12
CA GLU A 538 0.74 18.93 15.36
C GLU A 538 1.61 18.87 14.09
N ILE A 539 1.57 17.74 13.37
CA ILE A 539 2.19 17.59 12.05
C ILE A 539 1.58 18.58 11.06
N ASN A 540 0.25 18.77 11.05
CA ASN A 540 -0.41 19.76 10.19
C ASN A 540 -0.04 21.20 10.56
N SER A 541 -0.03 21.56 11.85
CA SER A 541 0.45 22.88 12.31
C SER A 541 1.91 23.13 11.92
N THR A 542 2.75 22.09 11.96
CA THR A 542 4.14 22.16 11.50
C THR A 542 4.21 22.35 9.98
N ARG A 543 3.41 21.61 9.20
CA ARG A 543 3.31 21.78 7.73
C ARG A 543 2.84 23.18 7.34
N GLU A 544 1.84 23.73 8.03
CA GLU A 544 1.36 25.10 7.83
C GLU A 544 2.45 26.13 8.15
N THR A 545 3.24 25.89 9.21
CA THR A 545 4.41 26.71 9.56
C THR A 545 5.49 26.68 8.48
N ILE A 546 5.85 25.49 7.98
CA ILE A 546 6.82 25.32 6.87
C ILE A 546 6.29 25.98 5.59
N GLN A 547 5.01 25.77 5.25
CA GLN A 547 4.40 26.37 4.06
C GLN A 547 4.37 27.91 4.16
N SER A 548 4.07 28.46 5.33
CA SER A 548 4.12 29.90 5.60
C SER A 548 5.55 30.44 5.43
N LEU A 549 6.55 29.76 6.00
CA LEU A 549 7.96 30.11 5.84
C LEU A 549 8.40 30.08 4.35
N MET A 550 8.08 29.01 3.62
CA MET A 550 8.42 28.91 2.19
C MET A 550 7.75 29.99 1.35
N LYS A 551 6.44 30.25 1.55
CA LYS A 551 5.71 31.30 0.84
C LYS A 551 6.21 32.70 1.19
N LYS A 552 6.75 32.92 2.40
CA LYS A 552 7.36 34.18 2.82
C LYS A 552 8.74 34.41 2.18
N THR A 553 9.59 33.37 2.11
CA THR A 553 10.92 33.48 1.47
C THR A 553 10.82 33.51 -0.05
N PHE A 554 9.87 32.76 -0.63
CA PHE A 554 9.76 32.50 -2.07
C PHE A 554 8.31 32.67 -2.60
N PRO A 555 7.76 33.89 -2.60
CA PRO A 555 6.34 34.14 -2.91
C PRO A 555 5.92 33.83 -4.35
N GLU A 556 6.84 33.87 -5.31
CA GLU A 556 6.54 33.62 -6.74
C GLU A 556 6.68 32.14 -7.16
N LEU A 557 7.07 31.25 -6.24
CA LEU A 557 7.28 29.83 -6.56
C LEU A 557 6.01 29.00 -6.30
N LEU A 558 5.76 28.03 -7.18
CA LEU A 558 4.72 27.03 -6.96
C LEU A 558 5.16 26.07 -5.85
N PHE A 559 4.52 26.19 -4.68
CA PHE A 559 4.64 25.27 -3.56
C PHE A 559 3.76 24.03 -3.78
N GLN A 560 4.33 22.84 -3.60
CA GLN A 560 3.63 21.56 -3.49
C GLN A 560 4.20 20.75 -2.31
N ASP A 561 3.41 19.90 -1.67
CA ASP A 561 3.90 18.98 -0.64
C ASP A 561 3.42 17.52 -0.81
N SER A 562 4.17 16.56 -0.25
CA SER A 562 3.98 15.11 -0.37
C SER A 562 4.55 14.38 0.86
N GLY A 563 4.52 13.04 0.87
CA GLY A 563 5.03 12.20 1.95
C GLY A 563 3.91 11.73 2.89
N HIS A 564 4.23 10.79 3.78
CA HIS A 564 3.25 10.23 4.71
C HIS A 564 2.68 11.26 5.68
N GLY A 565 3.43 12.32 6.02
CA GLY A 565 2.96 13.46 6.82
C GLY A 565 1.81 14.25 6.16
N VAL A 566 1.71 14.22 4.83
CA VAL A 566 0.54 14.75 4.09
C VAL A 566 -0.51 13.67 3.93
N ILE A 567 -0.12 12.57 3.29
CA ILE A 567 -1.00 11.61 2.65
C ILE A 567 -1.74 10.79 3.71
N SER A 568 -1.02 10.17 4.63
CA SER A 568 -1.58 9.26 5.62
C SER A 568 -2.57 9.97 6.54
N HIS A 569 -2.22 11.15 7.06
CA HIS A 569 -3.06 11.90 7.98
C HIS A 569 -4.30 12.52 7.31
N THR A 570 -4.13 13.14 6.14
CA THR A 570 -5.26 13.74 5.41
C THR A 570 -6.27 12.68 5.00
N LEU A 571 -5.79 11.59 4.38
CA LEU A 571 -6.65 10.48 3.97
C LEU A 571 -7.30 9.78 5.18
N ASN A 572 -6.58 9.49 6.26
CA ASN A 572 -7.18 8.88 7.46
C ASN A 572 -8.36 9.71 8.00
N ARG A 573 -8.26 11.05 7.97
CA ARG A 573 -9.32 11.97 8.43
C ARG A 573 -10.50 12.02 7.46
N GLU A 574 -10.25 12.14 6.16
CA GLU A 574 -11.29 12.18 5.12
C GLU A 574 -12.06 10.86 5.04
N VAL A 575 -11.32 9.74 5.04
CA VAL A 575 -11.86 8.38 5.06
C VAL A 575 -12.71 8.14 6.29
N SER A 576 -12.21 8.48 7.48
CA SER A 576 -12.98 8.27 8.72
C SER A 576 -14.28 9.07 8.74
N LYS A 577 -14.27 10.30 8.19
CA LYS A 577 -15.50 11.08 7.97
C LYS A 577 -16.43 10.41 6.95
N GLY A 578 -15.90 9.90 5.83
CA GLY A 578 -16.68 9.17 4.82
C GLY A 578 -17.32 7.87 5.33
N LEU A 579 -16.65 7.16 6.23
CA LEU A 579 -17.17 5.96 6.89
C LEU A 579 -18.24 6.29 7.93
N ILE A 580 -18.07 7.40 8.68
CA ILE A 580 -19.12 7.95 9.54
C ILE A 580 -20.34 8.40 8.70
N THR A 581 -20.16 9.02 7.52
CA THR A 581 -21.32 9.35 6.67
C THR A 581 -21.92 8.13 5.95
N GLY A 582 -21.17 7.04 5.81
CA GLY A 582 -21.66 5.71 5.41
C GLY A 582 -22.79 5.17 6.30
N PHE A 583 -22.82 5.55 7.58
CA PHE A 583 -23.94 5.28 8.49
C PHE A 583 -25.29 5.74 7.92
N TRP A 584 -25.36 6.97 7.38
CA TRP A 584 -26.61 7.51 6.85
C TRP A 584 -27.10 6.77 5.60
N HIS A 585 -26.17 6.34 4.75
CA HIS A 585 -26.47 5.49 3.59
C HIS A 585 -27.02 4.13 4.03
N SER A 586 -26.41 3.53 5.05
CA SER A 586 -26.88 2.28 5.68
C SER A 586 -28.28 2.43 6.28
N LEU A 587 -28.52 3.52 7.02
CA LEU A 587 -29.80 3.83 7.65
C LEU A 587 -30.93 4.03 6.62
N VAL A 588 -30.64 4.73 5.51
CA VAL A 588 -31.60 4.93 4.42
C VAL A 588 -31.90 3.60 3.70
N LEU A 589 -30.89 2.80 3.38
CA LEU A 589 -31.09 1.53 2.67
C LEU A 589 -31.85 0.50 3.54
N ILE A 590 -31.54 0.39 4.83
CA ILE A 590 -32.29 -0.45 5.76
C ILE A 590 -33.71 0.11 5.96
N GLY A 591 -33.88 1.44 6.08
CA GLY A 591 -35.18 2.08 6.14
C GLY A 591 -36.07 1.80 4.92
N LEU A 592 -35.50 1.81 3.71
CA LEU A 592 -36.20 1.46 2.46
C LEU A 592 -36.58 -0.02 2.42
N LEU A 593 -35.68 -0.92 2.83
CA LEU A 593 -35.98 -2.35 2.96
C LEU A 593 -37.16 -2.58 3.93
N LEU A 594 -37.10 -2.02 5.13
CA LEU A 594 -38.15 -2.16 6.15
C LEU A 594 -39.47 -1.50 5.70
N MET A 595 -39.42 -0.39 4.93
CA MET A 595 -40.60 0.23 4.35
C MET A 595 -41.31 -0.69 3.36
N LEU A 596 -40.55 -1.40 2.51
CA LEU A 596 -41.08 -2.37 1.56
C LEU A 596 -41.69 -3.60 2.26
N ILE A 597 -41.01 -4.14 3.28
CA ILE A 597 -41.46 -5.30 4.06
C ILE A 597 -42.73 -4.98 4.87
N PHE A 598 -42.68 -3.94 5.69
CA PHE A 598 -43.82 -3.57 6.53
C PHE A 598 -44.96 -2.94 5.71
N ARG A 599 -44.69 -2.57 4.45
CA ARG A 599 -45.58 -1.84 3.52
C ARG A 599 -46.04 -0.49 4.10
N SER A 600 -45.19 0.12 4.93
CA SER A 600 -45.48 1.38 5.62
C SER A 600 -44.20 2.09 6.02
N LEU A 601 -44.05 3.33 5.52
CA LEU A 601 -42.98 4.24 5.92
C LEU A 601 -42.95 4.49 7.44
N ARG A 602 -44.12 4.47 8.11
CA ARG A 602 -44.19 4.72 9.57
C ARG A 602 -43.58 3.60 10.38
N TRP A 603 -43.78 2.35 9.98
CA TRP A 603 -43.16 1.19 10.63
C TRP A 603 -41.65 1.24 10.44
N ALA A 604 -41.16 1.55 9.24
CA ALA A 604 -39.73 1.74 8.98
C ALA A 604 -39.10 2.87 9.81
N LEU A 605 -39.73 4.05 9.86
CA LEU A 605 -39.24 5.17 10.67
C LEU A 605 -39.21 4.82 12.17
N VAL A 606 -40.23 4.11 12.68
CA VAL A 606 -40.25 3.62 14.06
C VAL A 606 -39.13 2.60 14.33
N SER A 607 -38.78 1.74 13.36
CA SER A 607 -37.60 0.87 13.44
C SER A 607 -36.27 1.65 13.50
N CYS A 608 -36.16 2.74 12.76
CA CYS A 608 -34.91 3.51 12.68
C CYS A 608 -34.60 4.28 13.97
N LEU A 609 -35.61 4.79 14.70
CA LEU A 609 -35.42 5.61 15.89
C LEU A 609 -34.58 4.97 17.03
N PRO A 610 -34.84 3.75 17.53
CA PRO A 610 -33.98 3.12 18.55
C PRO A 610 -32.55 2.90 18.05
N ASN A 611 -32.39 2.65 16.75
CA ASN A 611 -31.10 2.41 16.09
C ASN A 611 -30.25 3.69 15.92
N LEU A 612 -30.75 4.86 16.36
CA LEU A 612 -29.95 6.09 16.52
C LEU A 612 -29.23 6.20 17.87
N ILE A 613 -29.60 5.39 18.88
CA ILE A 613 -28.98 5.42 20.21
C ILE A 613 -27.53 4.88 20.20
N PRO A 614 -27.20 3.76 19.50
CA PRO A 614 -25.82 3.28 19.40
C PRO A 614 -24.80 4.30 18.89
N PRO A 615 -24.96 4.93 17.71
CA PRO A 615 -23.98 5.89 17.20
C PRO A 615 -23.89 7.16 18.06
N ALA A 616 -24.99 7.60 18.68
CA ALA A 616 -25.01 8.76 19.55
C ALA A 616 -24.19 8.54 20.83
N ILE A 617 -24.38 7.39 21.49
CA ILE A 617 -23.55 6.98 22.64
C ILE A 617 -22.09 6.77 22.22
N LEU A 618 -21.86 6.17 21.05
CA LEU A 618 -20.52 5.88 20.54
C LEU A 618 -19.70 7.16 20.28
N LEU A 619 -20.29 8.16 19.60
CA LEU A 619 -19.65 9.45 19.35
C LEU A 619 -19.33 10.19 20.66
N GLY A 620 -20.28 10.22 21.61
CA GLY A 620 -20.06 10.87 22.91
C GLY A 620 -18.95 10.19 23.73
N LEU A 621 -18.89 8.86 23.74
CA LEU A 621 -17.81 8.13 24.42
C LEU A 621 -16.45 8.38 23.75
N MET A 622 -16.38 8.39 22.42
CA MET A 622 -15.13 8.68 21.70
C MET A 622 -14.61 10.10 21.96
N ALA A 623 -15.51 11.09 22.06
CA ALA A 623 -15.16 12.47 22.44
C ALA A 623 -14.72 12.58 23.91
N ILE A 624 -15.44 11.97 24.86
CA ILE A 624 -15.09 12.03 26.29
C ILE A 624 -13.74 11.33 26.57
N VAL A 625 -13.47 10.22 25.90
CA VAL A 625 -12.20 9.47 26.03
C VAL A 625 -11.10 10.01 25.10
N GLN A 626 -11.40 11.03 24.27
CA GLN A 626 -10.50 11.61 23.26
C GLN A 626 -9.76 10.55 22.42
N THR A 627 -10.49 9.53 21.97
CA THR A 627 -9.92 8.47 21.13
C THR A 627 -9.87 8.90 19.66
N PRO A 628 -8.70 8.87 19.00
CA PRO A 628 -8.59 9.24 17.58
C PRO A 628 -9.40 8.32 16.67
N ILE A 629 -10.37 8.87 15.95
CA ILE A 629 -11.16 8.10 14.98
C ILE A 629 -10.33 7.84 13.72
N LYS A 630 -9.66 6.68 13.70
CA LYS A 630 -9.00 6.08 12.54
C LYS A 630 -10.01 5.30 11.66
N PRO A 631 -9.69 4.98 10.38
CA PRO A 631 -10.61 4.28 9.48
C PRO A 631 -11.19 2.96 10.05
N GLY A 632 -10.36 2.15 10.73
CA GLY A 632 -10.81 0.91 11.36
C GLY A 632 -11.85 1.09 12.48
N ILE A 633 -11.79 2.23 13.20
CA ILE A 633 -12.79 2.60 14.21
C ILE A 633 -14.04 3.19 13.53
N ALA A 634 -13.86 3.96 12.46
CA ALA A 634 -15.00 4.56 11.73
C ALA A 634 -15.90 3.50 11.03
N LEU A 635 -15.37 2.31 10.70
CA LEU A 635 -16.16 1.18 10.21
C LEU A 635 -17.30 0.76 11.17
N ILE A 636 -17.10 0.93 12.48
CA ILE A 636 -18.03 0.52 13.55
C ILE A 636 -19.40 1.15 13.35
N PHE A 637 -19.48 2.39 12.86
CA PHE A 637 -20.75 3.08 12.65
C PHE A 637 -21.64 2.37 11.61
N SER A 638 -21.09 1.88 10.51
CA SER A 638 -21.87 1.13 9.50
C SER A 638 -22.14 -0.31 9.96
N ILE A 639 -21.15 -0.98 10.58
CA ILE A 639 -21.23 -2.38 11.01
C ILE A 639 -22.21 -2.57 12.17
N ALA A 640 -22.10 -1.75 13.22
CA ALA A 640 -22.98 -1.84 14.38
C ALA A 640 -24.43 -1.50 14.04
N LEU A 641 -24.67 -0.57 13.10
CA LEU A 641 -26.01 -0.30 12.61
C LEU A 641 -26.61 -1.52 11.90
N GLY A 642 -25.84 -2.22 11.05
CA GLY A 642 -26.30 -3.44 10.38
C GLY A 642 -26.75 -4.54 11.33
N LEU A 643 -26.09 -4.66 12.49
CA LEU A 643 -26.38 -5.65 13.53
C LEU A 643 -27.48 -5.22 14.50
N ALA A 644 -27.54 -3.94 14.87
CA ALA A 644 -28.50 -3.43 15.86
C ALA A 644 -29.96 -3.64 15.42
N PHE A 645 -30.25 -3.50 14.12
CA PHE A 645 -31.62 -3.66 13.60
C PHE A 645 -32.26 -5.04 13.86
N ASN A 646 -31.49 -6.10 14.15
CA ASN A 646 -32.03 -7.46 14.33
C ASN A 646 -33.13 -7.54 15.41
N ASN A 647 -32.86 -7.06 16.63
CA ASN A 647 -33.82 -7.08 17.73
C ASN A 647 -35.11 -6.30 17.36
N THR A 648 -34.95 -5.10 16.80
CA THR A 648 -36.05 -4.29 16.24
C THR A 648 -36.87 -5.06 15.21
N VAL A 649 -36.22 -5.81 14.30
CA VAL A 649 -36.89 -6.63 13.27
C VAL A 649 -37.69 -7.77 13.88
N TYR A 650 -37.14 -8.53 14.83
CA TYR A 650 -37.89 -9.61 15.51
C TYR A 650 -39.08 -9.06 16.31
N LEU A 651 -38.86 -8.02 17.12
CA LEU A 651 -39.89 -7.39 17.96
C LEU A 651 -41.06 -6.84 17.12
N LEU A 652 -40.77 -6.06 16.06
CA LEU A 652 -41.81 -5.45 15.23
C LEU A 652 -42.48 -6.46 14.29
N SER A 653 -41.76 -7.48 13.82
CA SER A 653 -42.37 -8.57 13.03
C SER A 653 -43.36 -9.37 13.88
N ARG A 654 -43.02 -9.72 15.13
CA ARG A 654 -43.95 -10.37 16.06
C ARG A 654 -45.13 -9.47 16.41
N LEU A 655 -44.88 -8.18 16.66
CA LEU A 655 -45.93 -7.20 16.97
C LEU A 655 -46.95 -7.09 15.83
N LYS A 656 -46.47 -6.94 14.58
CA LYS A 656 -47.31 -6.89 13.39
C LYS A 656 -48.12 -8.17 13.22
N ARG A 657 -47.47 -9.34 13.32
CA ARG A 657 -48.14 -10.64 13.20
C ARG A 657 -49.24 -10.82 14.25
N LEU A 658 -49.02 -10.41 15.50
CA LEU A 658 -50.02 -10.46 16.57
C LEU A 658 -51.21 -9.51 16.35
N ILE A 659 -51.03 -8.39 15.64
CA ILE A 659 -52.13 -7.49 15.24
C ILE A 659 -52.95 -8.15 14.11
N GLU A 660 -52.28 -8.67 13.08
CA GLU A 660 -52.90 -9.29 11.90
C GLU A 660 -53.64 -10.60 12.24
N GLU A 661 -53.02 -11.52 12.99
CA GLU A 661 -53.61 -12.80 13.42
C GLU A 661 -54.86 -12.63 14.28
N LYS A 662 -54.93 -11.58 15.10
CA LYS A 662 -55.92 -11.44 16.17
C LYS A 662 -56.90 -10.28 16.00
N LYS A 663 -56.74 -9.48 14.93
CA LYS A 663 -57.58 -8.31 14.60
C LYS A 663 -57.74 -7.32 15.77
N ILE A 664 -56.70 -7.16 16.60
CA ILE A 664 -56.77 -6.33 17.82
C ILE A 664 -56.58 -4.86 17.45
N SER A 665 -57.48 -3.99 17.92
CA SER A 665 -57.45 -2.54 17.70
C SER A 665 -56.41 -1.80 18.56
N SER A 666 -56.04 -2.38 19.71
CA SER A 666 -54.97 -1.90 20.60
C SER A 666 -53.64 -2.63 20.37
N LEU A 667 -52.53 -1.93 20.58
CA LEU A 667 -51.19 -2.44 20.32
C LEU A 667 -50.84 -3.57 21.32
N PRO A 668 -50.60 -4.83 20.89
CA PRO A 668 -50.43 -5.98 21.80
C PRO A 668 -49.01 -6.07 22.41
N LEU A 669 -48.43 -4.91 22.77
CA LEU A 669 -47.04 -4.74 23.16
C LEU A 669 -46.64 -5.61 24.37
N ARG A 670 -47.47 -5.63 25.43
CA ARG A 670 -47.26 -6.49 26.61
C ARG A 670 -47.12 -7.98 26.25
N ARG A 671 -47.88 -8.48 25.27
CA ARG A 671 -47.79 -9.88 24.83
C ARG A 671 -46.52 -10.12 24.02
N THR A 672 -46.11 -9.15 23.22
CA THR A 672 -44.89 -9.22 22.39
C THR A 672 -43.64 -9.30 23.26
N LEU A 673 -43.46 -8.36 24.20
CA LEU A 673 -42.26 -8.32 25.06
C LEU A 673 -42.12 -9.56 25.96
N LEU A 674 -43.23 -10.05 26.51
CA LEU A 674 -43.25 -11.27 27.35
C LEU A 674 -42.87 -12.55 26.59
N GLN A 675 -42.82 -12.53 25.25
CA GLN A 675 -42.36 -13.64 24.41
C GLN A 675 -40.97 -13.37 23.82
N GLU A 676 -40.76 -12.21 23.19
CA GLU A 676 -39.53 -11.92 22.42
C GLU A 676 -38.40 -11.27 23.23
N GLY A 677 -38.70 -10.65 24.37
CA GLY A 677 -37.72 -9.87 25.14
C GLY A 677 -36.53 -10.70 25.63
N ASN A 678 -36.77 -11.94 26.07
CA ASN A 678 -35.71 -12.88 26.44
C ASN A 678 -34.88 -13.31 25.22
N PRO A 679 -35.44 -13.87 24.13
CA PRO A 679 -34.70 -14.15 22.88
C PRO A 679 -33.83 -13.00 22.36
N CYS A 680 -34.33 -11.76 22.36
CA CYS A 680 -33.58 -10.58 21.90
C CYS A 680 -32.43 -10.20 22.87
N LEU A 681 -32.65 -10.33 24.19
CA LEU A 681 -31.58 -10.17 25.19
C LEU A 681 -30.51 -11.26 25.03
N PHE A 682 -30.89 -12.47 24.60
CA PHE A 682 -29.96 -13.56 24.32
C PHE A 682 -29.15 -13.32 23.05
N GLU A 683 -29.76 -12.78 21.99
CA GLU A 683 -29.06 -12.34 20.78
C GLU A 683 -28.04 -11.23 21.09
N THR A 684 -28.42 -10.27 21.95
CA THR A 684 -27.50 -9.25 22.49
C THR A 684 -26.31 -9.89 23.23
N LEU A 685 -26.54 -10.92 24.06
CA LEU A 685 -25.47 -11.61 24.78
C LEU A 685 -24.55 -12.41 23.85
N ILE A 686 -25.10 -13.06 22.81
CA ILE A 686 -24.30 -13.70 21.75
C ILE A 686 -23.39 -12.67 21.09
N MET A 687 -23.94 -11.53 20.66
CA MET A 687 -23.17 -10.45 20.05
C MET A 687 -22.08 -9.93 21.01
N PHE A 688 -22.43 -9.63 22.27
CA PHE A 688 -21.48 -9.20 23.30
C PHE A 688 -20.31 -10.19 23.45
N CYS A 689 -20.60 -11.47 23.69
CA CYS A 689 -19.58 -12.51 23.83
C CYS A 689 -18.72 -12.67 22.57
N GLY A 690 -19.30 -12.49 21.38
CA GLY A 690 -18.59 -12.53 20.11
C GLY A 690 -17.59 -11.38 19.95
N PHE A 691 -18.00 -10.13 20.21
CA PHE A 691 -17.10 -8.98 20.08
C PHE A 691 -16.09 -8.85 21.23
N VAL A 692 -16.34 -9.45 22.39
CA VAL A 692 -15.34 -9.61 23.47
C VAL A 692 -14.14 -10.48 23.03
N ILE A 693 -14.28 -11.38 22.05
CA ILE A 693 -13.16 -12.17 21.52
C ILE A 693 -12.07 -11.27 20.92
N PHE A 694 -12.41 -10.13 20.33
CA PHE A 694 -11.42 -9.20 19.76
C PHE A 694 -10.50 -8.57 20.80
N LEU A 695 -10.83 -8.64 22.09
CA LEU A 695 -9.95 -8.18 23.17
C LEU A 695 -8.71 -9.07 23.34
N SER A 696 -8.70 -10.29 22.79
CA SER A 696 -7.53 -11.17 22.75
C SER A 696 -6.71 -11.05 21.47
N SER A 697 -6.93 -10.00 20.66
CA SER A 697 -6.15 -9.72 19.45
C SER A 697 -4.76 -9.19 19.78
N ASP A 698 -3.76 -9.53 18.96
CA ASP A 698 -2.43 -8.91 19.02
C ASP A 698 -2.46 -7.47 18.45
N PHE A 699 -3.34 -7.19 17.49
CA PHE A 699 -3.46 -5.88 16.84
C PHE A 699 -4.36 -4.93 17.63
N ARG A 700 -3.82 -3.78 18.04
CA ARG A 700 -4.56 -2.74 18.78
C ARG A 700 -5.81 -2.26 18.04
N ALA A 701 -5.76 -2.19 16.71
CA ALA A 701 -6.92 -1.82 15.88
C ALA A 701 -8.12 -2.77 16.08
N ASN A 702 -7.88 -4.08 16.14
CA ASN A 702 -8.89 -5.10 16.40
C ASN A 702 -9.38 -5.05 17.86
N GLN A 703 -8.49 -4.83 18.84
CA GLN A 703 -8.88 -4.63 20.24
C GLN A 703 -9.85 -3.45 20.41
N MET A 704 -9.50 -2.27 19.85
CA MET A 704 -10.34 -1.06 19.91
C MET A 704 -11.67 -1.27 19.17
N PHE A 705 -11.65 -1.98 18.04
CA PHE A 705 -12.86 -2.41 17.33
C PHE A 705 -13.77 -3.25 18.22
N GLY A 706 -13.22 -4.23 18.95
CA GLY A 706 -13.94 -5.04 19.93
C GLY A 706 -14.62 -4.22 21.02
N ILE A 707 -13.87 -3.35 21.71
CA ILE A 707 -14.37 -2.47 22.78
C ILE A 707 -15.56 -1.64 22.30
N TYR A 708 -15.41 -0.97 21.16
CA TYR A 708 -16.43 -0.05 20.65
C TYR A 708 -17.63 -0.76 20.02
N MET A 709 -17.44 -1.93 19.39
CA MET A 709 -18.56 -2.78 18.99
C MET A 709 -19.37 -3.25 20.20
N VAL A 710 -18.72 -3.72 21.27
CA VAL A 710 -19.38 -4.14 22.53
C VAL A 710 -20.22 -3.00 23.12
N LEU A 711 -19.67 -1.79 23.23
CA LEU A 711 -20.40 -0.61 23.71
C LEU A 711 -21.61 -0.27 22.84
N SER A 712 -21.44 -0.35 21.51
CA SER A 712 -22.51 -0.09 20.54
C SER A 712 -23.64 -1.13 20.60
N ILE A 713 -23.30 -2.41 20.82
CA ILE A 713 -24.27 -3.51 21.00
C ILE A 713 -25.10 -3.34 22.29
N VAL A 714 -24.46 -2.96 23.40
CA VAL A 714 -25.16 -2.65 24.66
C VAL A 714 -26.09 -1.45 24.48
N ALA A 715 -25.64 -0.41 23.78
CA ALA A 715 -26.48 0.74 23.42
C ALA A 715 -27.64 0.36 22.47
N GLY A 716 -27.44 -0.61 21.58
CA GLY A 716 -28.49 -1.16 20.70
C GLY A 716 -29.59 -1.84 21.48
N ALA A 717 -29.23 -2.72 22.41
CA ALA A 717 -30.18 -3.38 23.31
C ALA A 717 -30.98 -2.38 24.16
N LEU A 718 -30.37 -1.27 24.61
CA LEU A 718 -31.11 -0.17 25.26
C LEU A 718 -32.09 0.51 24.30
N GLY A 719 -31.71 0.68 23.03
CA GLY A 719 -32.61 1.09 21.95
C GLY A 719 -33.80 0.16 21.78
N ASP A 720 -33.57 -1.11 21.43
CA ASP A 720 -34.60 -2.04 21.01
C ASP A 720 -35.49 -2.54 22.15
N LEU A 721 -34.92 -2.78 23.33
CA LEU A 721 -35.61 -3.44 24.46
C LEU A 721 -36.13 -2.46 25.51
N VAL A 722 -35.60 -1.23 25.55
CA VAL A 722 -35.99 -0.22 26.55
C VAL A 722 -36.63 1.01 25.90
N PHE A 723 -35.97 1.65 24.92
CA PHE A 723 -36.49 2.87 24.29
C PHE A 723 -37.67 2.60 23.35
N LEU A 724 -37.55 1.67 22.39
CA LEU A 724 -38.61 1.35 21.42
C LEU A 724 -39.93 0.95 22.10
N PRO A 725 -39.97 0.07 23.13
CA PRO A 725 -41.23 -0.30 23.76
C PRO A 725 -41.78 0.83 24.63
N ALA A 726 -40.93 1.61 25.30
CA ALA A 726 -41.37 2.78 26.05
C ALA A 726 -42.00 3.85 25.12
N MET A 727 -41.38 4.11 23.96
CA MET A 727 -41.91 4.99 22.93
C MET A 727 -43.27 4.52 22.41
N LEU A 728 -43.42 3.23 22.08
CA LEU A 728 -44.67 2.66 21.59
C LEU A 728 -45.78 2.61 22.64
N GLN A 729 -45.44 2.46 23.91
CA GLN A 729 -46.39 2.51 25.03
C GLN A 729 -46.92 3.93 25.29
N LEU A 730 -46.13 4.97 24.98
CA LEU A 730 -46.52 6.38 25.11
C LEU A 730 -47.22 6.93 23.87
N TYR A 731 -46.78 6.53 22.68
CA TYR A 731 -47.21 7.08 21.39
C TYR A 731 -47.72 5.99 20.41
N PRO A 732 -48.72 5.16 20.78
CA PRO A 732 -49.22 4.08 19.92
C PRO A 732 -49.79 4.57 18.57
N GLY A 733 -50.18 5.85 18.49
CA GLY A 733 -50.66 6.48 17.25
C GLY A 733 -49.61 6.56 16.11
N LEU A 734 -48.32 6.37 16.41
CA LEU A 734 -47.24 6.37 15.41
C LEU A 734 -47.48 5.36 14.27
N LEU A 735 -48.05 4.19 14.58
CA LEU A 735 -48.21 3.08 13.62
C LEU A 735 -49.56 3.08 12.87
N ASN A 736 -50.51 3.96 13.23
CA ASN A 736 -51.95 3.73 12.98
C ASN A 736 -52.64 4.58 11.88
N LYS A 737 -51.91 5.28 10.99
CA LYS A 737 -52.52 5.94 9.81
C LYS A 737 -51.69 5.72 8.53
N PRO A 738 -52.29 5.54 7.35
CA PRO A 738 -51.56 5.34 6.09
C PRO A 738 -50.92 6.63 5.55
N LEU A 739 -50.02 6.48 4.58
CA LEU A 739 -49.44 7.53 3.74
C LEU A 739 -49.43 6.99 2.29
N ARG A 740 -49.73 7.83 1.29
CA ARG A 740 -50.09 7.39 -0.07
C ARG A 740 -48.99 7.72 -1.10
N LYS A 741 -48.42 6.67 -1.71
CA LYS A 741 -47.64 6.63 -2.98
C LYS A 741 -46.61 7.74 -3.27
N VAL A 742 -45.34 7.41 -3.03
CA VAL A 742 -44.10 7.83 -3.75
C VAL A 742 -43.03 6.75 -3.47
N PHE A 743 -42.00 6.48 -4.30
CA PHE A 743 -41.63 6.99 -5.63
C PHE A 743 -40.89 5.87 -6.41
N MET A 744 -41.00 5.82 -7.74
CA MET A 744 -40.12 5.06 -8.67
C MET A 744 -40.29 5.72 -10.06
N PRO A 745 -39.21 6.13 -10.77
CA PRO A 745 -38.21 5.20 -11.29
C PRO A 745 -36.74 5.55 -11.00
N LEU A 746 -35.93 4.51 -10.76
CA LEU A 746 -34.47 4.59 -10.83
C LEU A 746 -33.94 3.32 -11.54
N ALA A 747 -34.05 3.30 -12.87
CA ALA A 747 -33.84 2.11 -13.70
C ALA A 747 -33.11 2.45 -15.01
N LEU A 748 -32.10 3.32 -14.95
CA LEU A 748 -31.42 3.89 -16.13
C LEU A 748 -29.89 4.02 -15.99
N ILE A 749 -29.25 3.16 -15.19
CA ILE A 749 -27.78 3.10 -15.05
C ILE A 749 -27.30 1.64 -15.12
N PHE A 750 -27.37 1.02 -16.30
CA PHE A 750 -26.62 -0.23 -16.57
C PHE A 750 -26.35 -0.56 -18.06
N ILE A 751 -26.70 0.31 -19.03
CA ILE A 751 -26.50 0.04 -20.47
C ILE A 751 -25.74 1.19 -21.13
N PHE A 752 -24.46 1.35 -20.80
CA PHE A 752 -23.54 2.22 -21.57
C PHE A 752 -22.04 1.85 -21.48
N VAL A 753 -21.67 0.57 -21.29
CA VAL A 753 -20.26 0.12 -21.40
C VAL A 753 -20.17 -1.26 -22.05
N SER A 754 -20.42 -1.35 -23.37
CA SER A 754 -20.26 -2.61 -24.12
C SER A 754 -20.15 -2.42 -25.64
N LEU A 755 -19.05 -1.82 -26.14
CA LEU A 755 -18.68 -1.85 -27.56
C LEU A 755 -17.20 -1.44 -27.75
N LEU A 756 -16.57 -1.91 -28.85
CA LEU A 756 -15.20 -1.61 -29.35
C LEU A 756 -14.05 -2.26 -28.52
N PHE A 757 -12.99 -2.89 -29.07
CA PHE A 757 -12.52 -3.20 -30.45
C PHE A 757 -11.69 -4.52 -30.51
N SER A 758 -11.36 -5.00 -31.72
CA SER A 758 -10.39 -6.11 -32.09
C SER A 758 -9.25 -5.52 -32.97
N PRO A 759 -8.05 -6.14 -33.30
CA PRO A 759 -7.88 -7.47 -33.98
C PRO A 759 -6.50 -8.27 -33.96
N ILE A 760 -6.55 -9.57 -34.31
CA ILE A 760 -5.74 -10.41 -35.27
C ILE A 760 -4.15 -10.43 -35.33
N ALA A 761 -3.54 -11.54 -34.84
CA ALA A 761 -2.64 -12.59 -35.44
C ALA A 761 -1.18 -12.45 -36.07
N HIS A 762 -0.28 -13.37 -35.61
CA HIS A 762 0.76 -14.21 -36.30
C HIS A 762 2.15 -13.71 -36.84
N ALA A 763 3.01 -14.64 -37.33
CA ALA A 763 4.52 -14.64 -37.31
C ALA A 763 5.20 -15.22 -38.62
N GLU A 764 6.52 -15.50 -38.81
CA GLU A 764 7.70 -15.64 -37.90
C GLU A 764 9.13 -15.25 -38.45
N LYS A 765 9.86 -16.07 -39.26
CA LYS A 765 11.36 -16.26 -39.16
C LYS A 765 12.23 -16.30 -40.47
N ALA A 766 13.43 -16.93 -40.40
CA ALA A 766 14.56 -17.09 -41.37
C ALA A 766 15.48 -15.86 -41.55
N ALA A 767 16.77 -15.96 -41.99
CA ALA A 767 17.67 -14.77 -42.05
C ALA A 767 19.01 -14.77 -42.86
N SER A 768 19.74 -15.89 -42.99
CA SER A 768 21.18 -15.99 -42.64
C SER A 768 22.34 -15.23 -43.35
N ASN A 769 22.14 -14.18 -44.15
CA ASN A 769 23.22 -13.69 -45.04
C ASN A 769 23.71 -12.22 -44.90
N LEU A 770 23.13 -11.37 -44.04
CA LEU A 770 23.29 -9.91 -44.21
C LEU A 770 24.54 -9.24 -43.59
N LEU A 771 25.07 -9.72 -42.46
CA LEU A 771 26.16 -9.03 -41.70
C LEU A 771 27.34 -8.59 -42.60
N LYS A 772 27.83 -9.52 -43.42
CA LYS A 772 29.09 -9.38 -44.17
C LYS A 772 29.05 -8.33 -45.29
N GLN A 773 27.88 -7.80 -45.63
CA GLN A 773 27.73 -6.70 -46.60
C GLN A 773 27.70 -5.32 -45.92
N VAL A 774 27.10 -5.21 -44.74
CA VAL A 774 26.94 -3.94 -44.00
C VAL A 774 28.28 -3.35 -43.57
N GLN A 775 29.18 -4.21 -43.08
CA GLN A 775 30.45 -3.81 -42.47
C GLN A 775 31.37 -3.04 -43.44
N LYS A 776 31.21 -3.20 -44.76
CA LYS A 776 31.98 -2.45 -45.77
C LYS A 776 31.52 -1.00 -45.99
N GLN A 777 30.39 -0.56 -45.42
CA GLN A 777 29.74 0.71 -45.77
C GLN A 777 29.88 1.84 -44.73
N VAL A 778 30.35 1.53 -43.51
CA VAL A 778 30.21 2.44 -42.34
C VAL A 778 31.55 2.74 -41.63
N ASP A 779 32.64 2.04 -41.93
CA ASP A 779 33.93 2.22 -41.25
C ASP A 779 34.70 3.47 -41.72
N ALA A 780 35.30 4.22 -40.78
CA ALA A 780 36.23 5.33 -41.03
C ALA A 780 37.27 5.49 -39.91
N LYS A 781 38.38 6.17 -40.21
CA LYS A 781 39.58 6.30 -39.35
C LYS A 781 39.44 7.38 -38.28
N ASP A 782 38.94 8.55 -38.65
CA ASP A 782 38.66 9.67 -37.76
C ASP A 782 37.37 10.37 -38.19
N ASP A 783 36.61 10.90 -37.22
CA ASP A 783 35.40 11.69 -37.45
C ASP A 783 35.40 12.94 -36.55
N GLN A 784 34.95 14.07 -37.09
CA GLN A 784 34.58 15.29 -36.36
C GLN A 784 33.11 15.62 -36.61
N ALA A 785 32.38 16.12 -35.61
CA ALA A 785 31.00 16.57 -35.75
C ALA A 785 30.64 17.64 -34.71
N LEU A 786 29.67 18.50 -35.05
CA LEU A 786 28.90 19.25 -34.07
C LEU A 786 27.66 18.42 -33.71
N VAL A 787 27.56 18.04 -32.44
CA VAL A 787 26.57 17.09 -31.93
C VAL A 787 25.61 17.81 -30.99
N LYS A 788 24.32 17.77 -31.33
CA LYS A 788 23.21 18.17 -30.45
C LYS A 788 22.65 16.92 -29.79
N MET A 789 22.91 16.77 -28.50
CA MET A 789 22.51 15.63 -27.69
C MET A 789 21.29 16.00 -26.85
N ASN A 790 20.18 15.28 -27.03
CA ASN A 790 18.98 15.39 -26.22
C ASN A 790 18.92 14.17 -25.28
N ILE A 791 19.43 14.27 -24.05
CA ILE A 791 19.27 13.18 -23.05
C ILE A 791 17.81 13.18 -22.59
N ILE A 792 17.17 12.02 -22.48
CA ILE A 792 15.79 11.87 -22.03
C ILE A 792 15.83 11.15 -20.68
N GLU A 793 15.29 11.75 -19.63
CA GLU A 793 15.26 11.14 -18.29
C GLU A 793 14.10 10.16 -18.10
N ALA A 794 14.12 9.37 -17.02
CA ALA A 794 13.08 8.36 -16.75
C ALA A 794 11.69 8.98 -16.52
N ASN A 795 11.67 10.27 -16.19
CA ASN A 795 10.49 11.11 -15.98
C ASN A 795 9.96 11.76 -17.28
N GLY A 796 10.70 11.70 -18.40
CA GLY A 796 10.37 12.32 -19.69
C GLY A 796 10.97 13.73 -19.93
N GLU A 797 11.73 14.30 -18.98
CA GLU A 797 12.46 15.56 -19.15
C GLU A 797 13.54 15.41 -20.24
N ILE A 798 13.62 16.37 -21.17
CA ILE A 798 14.57 16.35 -22.30
C ILE A 798 15.63 17.42 -22.09
N LYS A 799 16.89 17.00 -22.16
CA LYS A 799 18.09 17.77 -21.80
C LYS A 799 18.97 17.98 -23.04
N THR A 800 18.80 19.11 -23.69
CA THR A 800 19.55 19.47 -24.91
C THR A 800 20.93 20.04 -24.55
N ARG A 801 21.99 19.45 -25.10
CA ARG A 801 23.37 19.97 -25.01
C ARG A 801 24.01 19.96 -26.39
N THR A 802 24.67 21.06 -26.77
CA THR A 802 25.43 21.16 -28.01
C THR A 802 26.92 21.03 -27.70
N MET A 803 27.64 20.20 -28.45
CA MET A 803 29.07 19.98 -28.25
C MET A 803 29.83 19.72 -29.55
N LYS A 804 31.09 20.13 -29.58
CA LYS A 804 32.08 19.78 -30.59
C LYS A 804 32.69 18.43 -30.21
N LEU A 805 32.48 17.40 -31.05
CA LEU A 805 33.00 16.04 -30.88
C LEU A 805 34.12 15.77 -31.90
N GLN A 806 35.26 15.27 -31.43
CA GLN A 806 36.37 14.81 -32.26
C GLN A 806 36.77 13.40 -31.82
N THR A 807 36.95 12.48 -32.78
CA THR A 807 37.30 11.08 -32.50
C THR A 807 38.36 10.54 -33.45
N LEU A 808 39.31 9.79 -32.90
CA LEU A 808 40.41 9.15 -33.63
C LEU A 808 40.46 7.66 -33.26
N ARG A 809 40.47 6.76 -34.25
CA ARG A 809 40.40 5.29 -34.04
C ARG A 809 41.66 4.60 -34.54
N GLY A 810 42.38 3.93 -33.64
CA GLY A 810 43.66 3.28 -33.92
C GLY A 810 44.04 2.23 -32.88
N LYS A 811 45.34 2.03 -32.64
CA LYS A 811 45.86 1.16 -31.56
C LYS A 811 45.55 1.74 -30.17
N LYS A 812 45.73 3.05 -30.02
CA LYS A 812 44.99 3.88 -29.06
C LYS A 812 43.76 4.44 -29.77
N SER A 813 42.70 4.73 -29.03
CA SER A 813 41.55 5.49 -29.55
C SER A 813 41.24 6.65 -28.61
N TYR A 814 40.92 7.80 -29.19
CA TYR A 814 40.71 9.05 -28.47
C TYR A 814 39.35 9.65 -28.78
N ALA A 815 38.74 10.27 -27.77
CA ALA A 815 37.57 11.13 -27.92
C ALA A 815 37.76 12.43 -27.13
N LEU A 816 37.54 13.56 -27.78
CA LEU A 816 37.53 14.90 -27.16
C LEU A 816 36.15 15.51 -27.39
N VAL A 817 35.56 16.03 -26.32
CA VAL A 817 34.25 16.69 -26.33
C VAL A 817 34.36 18.04 -25.64
N ARG A 818 33.93 19.13 -26.29
CA ARG A 818 33.79 20.47 -25.68
C ARG A 818 32.34 20.94 -25.77
N ILE A 819 31.74 21.32 -24.63
CA ILE A 819 30.35 21.76 -24.54
C ILE A 819 30.22 23.23 -24.96
N GLU A 820 29.35 23.51 -25.92
CA GLU A 820 29.05 24.85 -26.43
C GLU A 820 27.75 25.42 -25.83
N SER A 821 26.82 24.55 -25.44
CA SER A 821 25.50 24.89 -24.88
C SER A 821 25.00 23.73 -23.99
N PRO A 822 24.30 23.97 -22.86
CA PRO A 822 23.79 25.26 -22.36
C PRO A 822 24.87 26.18 -21.77
N ALA A 823 24.52 27.46 -21.63
CA ALA A 823 25.45 28.53 -21.28
C ALA A 823 26.03 28.43 -19.86
N ASP A 824 25.35 27.75 -18.95
CA ASP A 824 25.76 27.56 -17.55
C ASP A 824 26.90 26.54 -17.37
N ILE A 825 27.19 25.72 -18.39
CA ILE A 825 28.34 24.79 -18.41
C ILE A 825 29.22 24.92 -19.68
N ARG A 826 29.05 26.01 -20.45
CA ARG A 826 29.78 26.25 -21.70
C ARG A 826 31.29 26.32 -21.49
N GLY A 827 32.04 25.69 -22.39
CA GLY A 827 33.51 25.58 -22.37
C GLY A 827 34.03 24.35 -21.64
N THR A 828 33.20 23.70 -20.81
CA THR A 828 33.51 22.42 -20.15
C THR A 828 33.92 21.38 -21.18
N ALA A 829 35.02 20.68 -20.93
CA ALA A 829 35.56 19.71 -21.89
C ALA A 829 36.02 18.40 -21.23
N LEU A 830 35.81 17.29 -21.92
CA LEU A 830 36.18 15.94 -21.50
C LEU A 830 37.08 15.31 -22.56
N LEU A 831 38.23 14.80 -22.13
CA LEU A 831 39.14 13.99 -22.94
C LEU A 831 39.13 12.55 -22.41
N SER A 832 38.93 11.59 -23.31
CA SER A 832 39.03 10.15 -23.05
C SER A 832 40.10 9.52 -23.94
N GLU A 833 41.03 8.78 -23.33
CA GLU A 833 42.02 7.94 -24.00
C GLU A 833 41.74 6.47 -23.68
N ILE A 834 41.74 5.61 -24.70
CA ILE A 834 41.46 4.17 -24.59
C ILE A 834 42.63 3.38 -25.18
N GLN A 835 43.23 2.48 -24.41
CA GLN A 835 44.30 1.59 -24.86
C GLN A 835 44.07 0.15 -24.37
N GLY A 836 43.58 -0.70 -25.26
CA GLY A 836 43.23 -2.08 -24.91
C GLY A 836 42.05 -2.12 -23.94
N ASP A 837 42.32 -2.52 -22.69
CA ASP A 837 41.36 -2.55 -21.59
C ASP A 837 41.48 -1.38 -20.60
N GLU A 838 42.50 -0.53 -20.74
CA GLU A 838 42.74 0.65 -19.92
C GLU A 838 42.08 1.91 -20.52
N GLU A 839 41.55 2.76 -19.63
CA GLU A 839 40.86 4.00 -19.98
C GLU A 839 41.31 5.13 -19.06
N ASN A 840 41.66 6.28 -19.62
CA ASN A 840 42.00 7.50 -18.88
C ASN A 840 41.05 8.64 -19.26
N GLN A 841 40.60 9.40 -18.25
CA GLN A 841 39.69 10.52 -18.44
C GLN A 841 40.19 11.80 -17.74
N TRP A 842 40.01 12.95 -18.38
CA TRP A 842 40.31 14.28 -17.84
C TRP A 842 39.19 15.27 -18.16
N LEU A 843 38.70 15.97 -17.13
CA LEU A 843 37.63 16.97 -17.20
C LEU A 843 38.21 18.37 -16.95
N TYR A 844 37.91 19.33 -17.83
CA TYR A 844 38.24 20.74 -17.68
C TYR A 844 37.03 21.57 -17.27
N LEU A 845 37.20 22.41 -16.24
CA LEU A 845 36.16 23.21 -15.61
C LEU A 845 36.48 24.71 -15.77
N PRO A 846 35.82 25.44 -16.70
CA PRO A 846 36.16 26.82 -17.01
C PRO A 846 36.04 27.79 -15.82
N SER A 847 35.08 27.57 -14.90
CA SER A 847 34.92 28.45 -13.73
C SER A 847 36.13 28.48 -12.80
N THR A 848 36.89 27.37 -12.74
CA THR A 848 38.10 27.22 -11.91
C THR A 848 39.39 27.24 -12.72
N LYS A 849 39.30 27.08 -14.05
CA LYS A 849 40.41 26.82 -14.99
C LYS A 849 41.23 25.56 -14.67
N GLN A 850 40.70 24.66 -13.85
CA GLN A 850 41.35 23.40 -13.48
C GLN A 850 41.07 22.30 -14.51
N VAL A 851 42.06 21.43 -14.73
CA VAL A 851 41.86 20.11 -15.35
C VAL A 851 41.98 19.07 -14.24
N ARG A 852 40.95 18.25 -14.05
CA ARG A 852 40.89 17.18 -13.04
C ARG A 852 40.90 15.83 -13.75
N ARG A 853 41.77 14.91 -13.32
CA ARG A 853 41.70 13.50 -13.75
C ARG A 853 40.49 12.86 -13.09
N VAL A 854 39.69 12.11 -13.85
CA VAL A 854 38.59 11.31 -13.33
C VAL A 854 39.10 9.89 -13.14
N VAL A 855 39.03 9.38 -11.90
CA VAL A 855 39.60 8.09 -11.50
C VAL A 855 38.47 7.13 -11.10
N ASN A 856 38.60 5.85 -11.48
CA ASN A 856 37.64 4.77 -11.21
C ASN A 856 36.24 4.92 -11.85
N ALA A 857 36.14 5.51 -13.04
CA ALA A 857 34.96 5.34 -13.88
C ALA A 857 34.82 3.85 -14.30
N LYS A 858 33.88 3.12 -13.69
CA LYS A 858 33.63 1.70 -14.01
C LYS A 858 33.24 1.53 -15.48
N LYS A 859 33.78 0.49 -16.13
CA LYS A 859 33.40 0.05 -17.48
C LYS A 859 31.87 -0.07 -17.60
N GLY A 860 31.23 0.88 -18.28
CA GLY A 860 29.77 0.98 -18.42
C GLY A 860 29.14 2.29 -17.95
N GLY A 861 29.90 3.26 -17.44
CA GLY A 861 29.42 4.63 -17.24
C GLY A 861 28.95 5.30 -18.54
N GLY A 862 27.94 6.17 -18.43
CA GLY A 862 27.38 6.94 -19.54
C GLY A 862 28.17 8.22 -19.83
N VAL A 863 28.60 8.42 -21.08
CA VAL A 863 29.42 9.57 -21.49
C VAL A 863 28.63 10.85 -21.27
N LEU A 864 29.17 11.76 -20.46
CA LEU A 864 28.56 13.04 -20.09
C LEU A 864 27.12 12.91 -19.53
N GLY A 865 26.80 11.78 -18.88
CA GLY A 865 25.47 11.49 -18.30
C GLY A 865 24.43 10.94 -19.30
N SER A 866 24.81 10.73 -20.56
CA SER A 866 23.95 10.12 -21.59
C SER A 866 23.76 8.61 -21.40
N GLU A 867 22.86 8.00 -22.16
CA GLU A 867 22.71 6.55 -22.25
C GLU A 867 23.72 5.87 -23.20
N LEU A 868 24.74 6.58 -23.68
CA LEU A 868 25.82 5.99 -24.47
C LEU A 868 27.03 5.70 -23.57
N THR A 869 27.40 4.42 -23.46
CA THR A 869 28.66 4.01 -22.86
C THR A 869 29.79 4.10 -23.89
N ILE A 870 31.03 4.15 -23.44
CA ILE A 870 32.19 4.15 -24.34
C ILE A 870 32.28 2.87 -25.18
N ASN A 871 31.72 1.75 -24.70
CA ASN A 871 31.55 0.52 -25.50
C ASN A 871 30.53 0.66 -26.63
N ASP A 872 29.52 1.54 -26.49
CA ASP A 872 28.55 1.83 -27.55
C ASP A 872 29.16 2.74 -28.64
N LEU A 873 30.18 3.54 -28.29
CA LEU A 873 30.97 4.36 -29.22
C LEU A 873 32.15 3.59 -29.85
N ASN A 874 32.66 2.55 -29.18
CA ASN A 874 33.80 1.75 -29.62
C ASN A 874 33.35 0.44 -30.31
N SER A 875 33.21 0.49 -31.63
CA SER A 875 32.79 -0.63 -32.49
C SER A 875 33.71 -1.87 -32.48
N THR A 876 34.91 -1.81 -31.90
CA THR A 876 35.89 -2.92 -31.94
C THR A 876 35.42 -4.20 -31.23
N ALA A 877 34.74 -4.08 -30.08
CA ALA A 877 34.23 -5.25 -29.34
C ALA A 877 33.17 -6.05 -30.14
N ILE A 878 32.39 -5.37 -30.99
CA ILE A 878 31.33 -5.98 -31.82
C ILE A 878 31.93 -6.65 -33.07
N ARG A 879 33.09 -6.18 -33.56
CA ARG A 879 33.77 -6.73 -34.75
C ARG A 879 34.41 -8.11 -34.53
N ALA A 880 34.64 -8.53 -33.29
CA ALA A 880 35.37 -9.76 -32.93
C ALA A 880 34.49 -10.92 -32.39
N ALA A 881 33.17 -10.80 -32.54
CA ALA A 881 32.15 -11.63 -31.92
C ALA A 881 31.55 -12.70 -32.86
N GLU A 882 30.97 -13.76 -32.29
CA GLU A 882 30.20 -14.74 -33.08
C GLU A 882 28.85 -14.16 -33.49
N VAL A 883 28.40 -14.46 -34.71
CA VAL A 883 27.14 -13.93 -35.25
C VAL A 883 26.20 -15.03 -35.74
N LYS A 884 25.08 -15.14 -35.04
CA LYS A 884 23.86 -15.87 -35.38
C LYS A 884 22.80 -14.90 -35.90
N ILE A 885 21.67 -15.41 -36.36
CA ILE A 885 20.73 -14.69 -37.24
C ILE A 885 19.30 -15.16 -36.94
N LEU A 886 18.35 -14.22 -36.82
CA LEU A 886 17.07 -14.50 -36.14
C LEU A 886 15.81 -14.32 -37.02
N LYS A 887 15.72 -13.24 -37.82
CA LYS A 887 14.51 -12.95 -38.63
C LYS A 887 14.84 -12.12 -39.86
N LYS A 888 14.06 -12.27 -40.94
CA LYS A 888 14.14 -11.52 -42.18
C LYS A 888 12.75 -11.47 -42.81
N ASP A 889 12.38 -10.30 -43.27
CA ASP A 889 11.08 -10.01 -43.89
C ASP A 889 11.25 -8.93 -44.96
N ALA A 890 10.14 -8.36 -45.45
CA ALA A 890 10.16 -7.30 -46.45
C ALA A 890 10.77 -5.96 -45.95
N LYS A 891 11.09 -5.82 -44.66
CA LYS A 891 11.66 -4.60 -44.06
C LYS A 891 13.16 -4.73 -43.78
N GLY A 892 13.64 -5.89 -43.34
CA GLY A 892 15.04 -6.03 -42.94
C GLY A 892 15.53 -7.44 -42.64
N THR A 893 16.69 -7.53 -42.00
CA THR A 893 17.23 -8.76 -41.39
C THR A 893 17.79 -8.47 -40.01
N VAL A 894 17.42 -9.29 -39.03
CA VAL A 894 17.87 -9.26 -37.63
C VAL A 894 18.98 -10.30 -37.42
N LEU A 895 20.09 -9.82 -36.89
CA LEU A 895 21.28 -10.57 -36.51
C LEU A 895 21.38 -10.66 -34.97
N GLU A 896 22.13 -11.63 -34.47
CA GLU A 896 22.43 -11.91 -33.07
C GLU A 896 23.95 -12.03 -32.91
N VAL A 897 24.56 -11.12 -32.16
CA VAL A 897 26.00 -10.99 -31.95
C VAL A 897 26.31 -11.28 -30.49
N ASN A 898 27.21 -12.23 -30.22
CA ASN A 898 27.60 -12.62 -28.87
C ASN A 898 29.06 -12.18 -28.60
N PRO A 899 29.29 -11.11 -27.81
CA PRO A 899 30.63 -10.67 -27.44
C PRO A 899 31.42 -11.75 -26.71
N LYS A 900 32.76 -11.72 -26.83
CA LYS A 900 33.63 -12.62 -26.08
C LYS A 900 33.56 -12.29 -24.58
N ALA A 901 33.67 -13.32 -23.73
CA ALA A 901 33.66 -13.15 -22.28
C ALA A 901 34.76 -12.14 -21.85
N GLY A 902 34.38 -11.17 -21.01
CA GLY A 902 35.25 -10.09 -20.54
C GLY A 902 35.35 -8.86 -21.45
N THR A 903 35.07 -8.96 -22.76
CA THR A 903 35.27 -7.85 -23.71
C THR A 903 34.06 -6.93 -23.90
N SER A 904 32.97 -7.13 -23.14
CA SER A 904 31.78 -6.28 -23.18
C SER A 904 30.95 -6.44 -21.90
N ILE A 905 30.19 -5.40 -21.55
CA ILE A 905 29.19 -5.43 -20.46
C ILE A 905 27.89 -6.16 -20.86
N TYR A 906 27.70 -6.40 -22.16
CA TYR A 906 26.50 -7.02 -22.72
C TYR A 906 26.73 -8.50 -23.01
N SER A 907 25.80 -9.35 -22.58
CA SER A 907 25.86 -10.81 -22.83
C SER A 907 25.42 -11.21 -24.23
N ARG A 908 24.72 -10.33 -24.94
CA ARG A 908 24.25 -10.49 -26.33
C ARG A 908 23.86 -9.12 -26.90
N VAL A 909 23.94 -8.96 -28.22
CA VAL A 909 23.44 -7.80 -28.97
C VAL A 909 22.65 -8.30 -30.19
N LEU A 910 21.52 -7.68 -30.53
CA LEU A 910 20.80 -7.92 -31.79
C LEU A 910 20.94 -6.71 -32.71
N ILE A 911 21.01 -6.91 -34.03
CA ILE A 911 21.14 -5.82 -35.01
C ILE A 911 20.17 -6.05 -36.18
N LEU A 912 19.20 -5.15 -36.37
CA LEU A 912 18.33 -5.04 -37.53
C LEU A 912 18.97 -4.15 -38.60
N ILE A 913 18.92 -4.61 -39.85
CA ILE A 913 19.48 -3.93 -41.03
C ILE A 913 18.41 -3.81 -42.12
N SER A 914 18.37 -2.68 -42.82
CA SER A 914 17.47 -2.42 -43.96
C SER A 914 17.69 -3.43 -45.09
N ALA A 915 16.60 -4.04 -45.57
CA ALA A 915 16.63 -4.92 -46.74
C ALA A 915 16.84 -4.17 -48.07
N LYS A 916 16.63 -2.84 -48.07
CA LYS A 916 16.74 -1.98 -49.26
C LYS A 916 18.15 -1.41 -49.44
N ASP A 917 18.75 -0.91 -48.36
CA ASP A 917 19.95 -0.05 -48.41
C ASP A 917 21.18 -0.68 -47.73
N LEU A 918 21.03 -1.85 -47.08
CA LEU A 918 22.10 -2.57 -46.36
C LEU A 918 22.80 -1.78 -45.24
N LEU A 919 22.07 -0.85 -44.61
CA LEU A 919 22.51 -0.09 -43.44
C LEU A 919 21.79 -0.56 -42.17
N PRO A 920 22.43 -0.53 -40.98
CA PRO A 920 21.78 -0.89 -39.73
C PRO A 920 20.72 0.16 -39.40
N THR A 921 19.55 -0.26 -38.95
CA THR A 921 18.43 0.63 -38.60
C THR A 921 18.08 0.56 -37.12
N LYS A 922 18.32 -0.58 -36.45
CA LYS A 922 18.12 -0.74 -35.01
C LYS A 922 19.09 -1.75 -34.41
N THR A 923 19.51 -1.53 -33.17
CA THR A 923 20.29 -2.45 -32.34
C THR A 923 19.61 -2.67 -30.99
N GLU A 924 19.69 -3.85 -30.40
CA GLU A 924 19.12 -4.19 -29.09
C GLU A 924 20.14 -4.95 -28.22
N TYR A 925 20.55 -4.36 -27.10
CA TYR A 925 21.57 -4.90 -26.20
C TYR A 925 20.94 -5.68 -25.05
N PHE A 926 21.58 -6.77 -24.62
CA PHE A 926 21.11 -7.67 -23.57
C PHE A 926 22.13 -7.83 -22.43
N GLN A 927 21.62 -8.03 -21.22
CA GLN A 927 22.38 -8.42 -20.04
C GLN A 927 21.58 -9.45 -19.23
N LYS A 928 22.20 -10.56 -18.82
CA LYS A 928 21.54 -11.68 -18.11
C LYS A 928 20.20 -12.09 -18.78
N ASN A 929 20.22 -12.23 -20.11
CA ASN A 929 19.07 -12.54 -20.98
C ASN A 929 17.90 -11.53 -21.05
N LYS A 930 17.91 -10.41 -20.30
CA LYS A 930 16.94 -9.31 -20.48
C LYS A 930 17.47 -8.30 -21.51
N VAL A 931 16.58 -7.68 -22.29
CA VAL A 931 16.95 -6.49 -23.09
C VAL A 931 17.20 -5.34 -22.11
N VAL A 932 18.29 -4.62 -22.29
CA VAL A 932 18.66 -3.47 -21.43
C VAL A 932 18.66 -2.14 -22.17
N LYS A 933 18.94 -2.13 -23.48
CA LYS A 933 19.04 -0.91 -24.28
C LYS A 933 18.68 -1.17 -25.74
N THR A 934 18.05 -0.23 -26.43
CA THR A 934 17.93 -0.21 -27.88
C THR A 934 18.54 1.06 -28.47
N VAL A 935 19.02 0.98 -29.71
CA VAL A 935 19.61 2.11 -30.44
C VAL A 935 19.11 2.08 -31.88
N ASP A 936 18.32 3.06 -32.27
CA ASP A 936 17.76 3.22 -33.62
C ASP A 936 18.60 4.24 -34.41
N PHE A 937 18.88 3.95 -35.68
CA PHE A 937 19.76 4.76 -36.55
C PHE A 937 18.97 5.31 -37.74
N LEU A 938 18.88 6.64 -37.83
CA LEU A 938 18.01 7.35 -38.77
C LEU A 938 18.79 8.35 -39.63
N ASN A 939 18.16 8.87 -40.69
CA ASN A 939 18.66 9.94 -41.54
C ASN A 939 20.11 9.71 -42.03
N TYR A 940 20.31 8.64 -42.81
CA TYR A 940 21.62 8.31 -43.37
C TYR A 940 22.01 9.22 -44.54
N THR A 941 23.25 9.72 -44.49
CA THR A 941 23.91 10.49 -45.55
C THR A 941 25.28 9.89 -45.87
N LYS A 942 25.83 10.21 -47.04
CA LYS A 942 27.09 9.63 -47.53
C LYS A 942 28.16 10.73 -47.66
N ILE A 943 29.25 10.61 -46.90
CA ILE A 943 30.31 11.61 -46.76
C ILE A 943 31.66 10.91 -46.98
N ASN A 944 32.50 11.45 -47.86
CA ASN A 944 33.81 10.84 -48.23
C ASN A 944 33.72 9.33 -48.51
N ASN A 945 32.68 8.95 -49.25
CA ASN A 945 32.30 7.58 -49.65
C ASN A 945 31.84 6.63 -48.50
N VAL A 946 31.79 7.09 -47.25
CA VAL A 946 31.30 6.35 -46.07
C VAL A 946 29.88 6.81 -45.69
N TRP A 947 29.02 5.91 -45.19
CA TRP A 947 27.71 6.29 -44.67
C TRP A 947 27.75 6.70 -43.19
N ARG A 948 26.98 7.74 -42.84
CA ARG A 948 26.79 8.27 -41.48
C ARG A 948 25.31 8.51 -41.23
N SER A 949 24.82 8.08 -40.07
CA SER A 949 23.49 8.47 -39.57
C SER A 949 23.58 9.86 -38.96
N GLN A 950 22.64 10.74 -39.31
CA GLN A 950 22.54 12.09 -38.74
C GLN A 950 21.66 12.15 -37.49
N LEU A 951 20.90 11.09 -37.18
CA LEU A 951 20.06 10.99 -35.98
C LEU A 951 20.15 9.58 -35.38
N ILE A 952 20.74 9.47 -34.18
CA ILE A 952 20.89 8.22 -33.43
C ILE A 952 20.02 8.30 -32.17
N GLN A 953 19.05 7.39 -31.99
CA GLN A 953 18.12 7.41 -30.86
C GLN A 953 18.34 6.20 -29.93
N VAL A 954 18.76 6.46 -28.69
CA VAL A 954 19.08 5.45 -27.66
C VAL A 954 17.96 5.39 -26.63
N ARG A 955 17.49 4.20 -26.25
CA ARG A 955 16.48 4.01 -25.19
C ARG A 955 16.93 2.88 -24.26
N ASN A 956 17.02 3.14 -22.96
CA ASN A 956 17.37 2.14 -21.95
C ASN A 956 16.10 1.60 -21.29
N LEU A 957 15.91 0.29 -21.31
CA LEU A 957 14.69 -0.38 -20.87
C LEU A 957 14.72 -0.78 -19.39
N LEU A 958 15.88 -0.69 -18.72
CA LEU A 958 15.99 -0.90 -17.27
C LEU A 958 15.63 0.37 -16.49
N ASN A 959 16.25 1.50 -16.85
CA ASN A 959 16.09 2.77 -16.16
C ASN A 959 15.06 3.72 -16.83
N LYS A 960 14.51 3.35 -18.00
CA LYS A 960 13.54 4.12 -18.80
C LYS A 960 14.09 5.43 -19.42
N ARG A 961 15.39 5.69 -19.31
CA ARG A 961 16.07 6.87 -19.89
C ARG A 961 16.32 6.69 -21.40
N GLY A 962 16.80 7.73 -22.06
CA GLY A 962 17.22 7.71 -23.45
C GLY A 962 18.21 8.81 -23.83
N THR A 963 18.64 8.84 -25.07
CA THR A 963 19.48 9.91 -25.63
C THR A 963 19.30 9.96 -27.15
N ASP A 964 18.93 11.12 -27.70
CA ASP A 964 18.96 11.35 -29.15
C ASP A 964 20.18 12.19 -29.52
N LEU A 965 21.00 11.74 -30.46
CA LEU A 965 22.11 12.50 -31.04
C LEU A 965 21.74 12.97 -32.44
N GLU A 966 21.62 14.28 -32.63
CA GLU A 966 21.61 14.94 -33.93
C GLU A 966 23.04 15.34 -34.30
N LEU A 967 23.55 14.89 -35.46
CA LEU A 967 24.92 15.16 -35.92
C LEU A 967 24.94 16.06 -37.15
N SER A 968 25.70 17.15 -37.04
CA SER A 968 25.89 18.19 -38.06
C SER A 968 27.38 18.48 -38.28
N ASP A 969 27.72 19.21 -39.35
CA ASP A 969 29.08 19.58 -39.75
C ASP A 969 30.10 18.42 -39.77
N LEU A 970 29.59 17.23 -40.11
CA LEU A 970 30.31 15.95 -40.14
C LEU A 970 31.49 15.97 -41.12
N LYS A 971 32.70 15.79 -40.60
CA LYS A 971 33.94 15.59 -41.38
C LYS A 971 34.49 14.20 -41.09
N VAL A 972 34.77 13.44 -42.15
CA VAL A 972 35.16 12.02 -42.07
C VAL A 972 36.52 11.82 -42.76
N ASN A 973 37.45 11.14 -42.09
CA ASN A 973 38.86 11.03 -42.50
C ASN A 973 39.52 12.41 -42.69
N SER A 974 39.38 13.28 -41.67
CA SER A 974 39.86 14.66 -41.66
C SER A 974 41.36 14.81 -41.39
N GLY A 975 42.06 13.73 -41.03
CA GLY A 975 43.52 13.73 -40.84
C GLY A 975 43.98 14.04 -39.42
N LEU A 976 43.12 13.83 -38.41
CA LEU A 976 43.48 14.00 -37.00
C LEU A 976 44.68 13.13 -36.58
N THR A 977 45.59 13.73 -35.80
CA THR A 977 46.76 13.09 -35.16
C THR A 977 46.56 13.01 -33.65
N GLU A 978 47.39 12.21 -32.95
CA GLU A 978 47.32 12.05 -31.49
C GLU A 978 47.64 13.35 -30.73
N GLU A 979 48.38 14.29 -31.35
CA GLU A 979 48.73 15.60 -30.80
C GLU A 979 47.51 16.50 -30.50
N ALA A 980 46.38 16.29 -31.18
CA ALA A 980 45.13 17.00 -30.90
C ALA A 980 44.49 16.59 -29.56
N PHE A 981 44.88 15.44 -29.00
CA PHE A 981 44.22 14.78 -27.87
C PHE A 981 45.09 14.78 -26.61
N THR A 982 45.43 15.97 -26.09
CA THR A 982 46.29 16.12 -24.91
C THR A 982 45.60 16.84 -23.76
N VAL A 983 46.11 16.67 -22.53
CA VAL A 983 45.63 17.35 -21.33
C VAL A 983 45.76 18.90 -21.44
N ASN A 984 46.60 19.39 -22.36
CA ASN A 984 46.70 20.82 -22.66
C ASN A 984 45.68 21.30 -23.70
N THR A 985 45.29 20.49 -24.71
CA THR A 985 44.25 20.91 -25.68
C THR A 985 42.87 21.04 -25.04
N LEU A 986 42.63 20.47 -23.86
CA LEU A 986 41.46 20.79 -23.04
C LEU A 986 41.35 22.30 -22.68
N LYS A 987 42.48 23.01 -22.54
CA LYS A 987 42.55 24.42 -22.10
C LYS A 987 42.47 25.43 -23.25
N THR A 988 42.45 24.98 -24.51
CA THR A 988 42.49 25.81 -25.74
C THR A 988 41.36 25.41 -26.70
N ASP A 989 40.69 26.35 -27.36
CA ASP A 989 39.52 26.09 -28.24
C ASP A 989 39.83 25.49 -29.62
#